data_AF-A0A143YVW9-F1
#
_entry.id   AF-A0A143YVW9-F1
#
_cell.length_a   1.000
_cell.length_b   1.000
_cell.length_c   1.000
_cell.angle_alpha   90.00
_cell.angle_beta   90.00
_cell.angle_gamma   90.00
#
_symmetry.space_group_name_H-M   'P 1'
#
loop_
_entity.id
_entity.type
_entity.pdbx_description
1 polymer ?
#
loop_
_entity_poly.entity_id
_entity_poly.type
_entity_poly.pdbx_seq_one_letter_code
_entity_poly.pdbx_strand_id
1 'polypeptide(L)'
;MENSKSIFETICQLKEEQPGLPYRFQAVHTAGRKDVLSVLVSEGIPFWQKEDLARECCVILKELVHSEGDILADPVLRHFLERHHLCTFFVEFRERMRISMETEPFSKEKLYHVGMRLARGSKHLEEVKLGIMIIGFFPYDTSRQVLRTLGYHSDFTLFVLESVQYAFTQQNQFIFELAKNTVGYGKLAAIFLLNPVTREQQQWMLHSGIRSDFLSNIYANLCMQKADMRVHLKKTEITSANYSDFAYLISYADYTHDNLSVDAHMELNERMADKREYASEFIDLAALVSIWHQTVDYWKQDYDHISQNEQQYKETKTMWDIRFARYEKLVHKVENFLHQPKWRHVVYQELAEPKESDRLIVKVLLFLNMRPDFSAFIDLLSRQPLGFNLMDFFLKIYPEVYFDEVCEYLQDILNPDLFTLPMEAETPENPDMNDLYRADMWLEKIFVVMPEKRKYEEDWCIRGIHYHNPDVRLSALQALQQSKTKWSPKIITELEKAAAVEPNEKIKKRIAKMLHPGEVPEGREQRYLKPTQPPLSPAITDKELLHTYIAGTQFRDLSIIADQLKQGDALQLIREEDNHYDENAIVVATQSGYMLGYVPKLDNRILAKLLDAEERLYAVLDTESIEETKPAITIVLKRTFFQSMPLEHNAGIILPFPPPKKKQTE
;
A
#
# COMPACT_ATOMS: atom_id res chain seq x y z
N MET A 1 -23.14 -11.54 -43.75
CA MET A 1 -22.17 -12.31 -42.96
C MET A 1 -20.95 -11.43 -42.84
N GLU A 2 -20.83 -10.66 -41.76
CA GLU A 2 -19.62 -9.86 -41.50
C GLU A 2 -18.45 -10.82 -41.36
N ASN A 3 -17.48 -10.66 -42.26
CA ASN A 3 -16.26 -11.44 -42.28
C ASN A 3 -15.39 -10.98 -41.10
N SER A 4 -15.75 -11.40 -39.89
CA SER A 4 -15.05 -11.00 -38.67
C SER A 4 -13.62 -11.56 -38.74
N LYS A 5 -12.64 -10.65 -38.76
CA LYS A 5 -11.20 -10.93 -38.84
C LYS A 5 -10.72 -11.74 -37.63
N SER A 6 -9.63 -12.49 -37.79
CA SER A 6 -8.98 -13.17 -36.67
C SER A 6 -8.24 -12.17 -35.76
N ILE A 7 -7.86 -12.59 -34.55
CA ILE A 7 -7.03 -11.75 -33.66
C ILE A 7 -5.67 -11.44 -34.31
N PHE A 8 -5.06 -12.43 -34.95
CA PHE A 8 -3.77 -12.23 -35.64
C PHE A 8 -3.86 -11.23 -36.78
N GLU A 9 -4.91 -11.32 -37.61
CA GLU A 9 -5.16 -10.35 -38.69
C GLU A 9 -5.40 -8.94 -38.15
N THR A 10 -6.10 -8.84 -37.01
CA THR A 10 -6.34 -7.57 -36.32
C THR A 10 -5.03 -6.96 -35.82
N ILE A 11 -4.15 -7.75 -35.20
CA ILE A 11 -2.83 -7.29 -34.75
C ILE A 11 -1.96 -6.86 -35.94
N CYS A 12 -1.95 -7.62 -37.04
CA CYS A 12 -1.23 -7.24 -38.25
C CYS A 12 -1.72 -5.89 -38.80
N GLN A 13 -3.03 -5.70 -38.90
CA GLN A 13 -3.62 -4.45 -39.35
C GLN A 13 -3.25 -3.28 -38.43
N LEU A 14 -3.42 -3.43 -37.11
CA LEU A 14 -3.11 -2.38 -36.13
C LEU A 14 -1.62 -2.00 -36.17
N LYS A 15 -0.74 -2.97 -36.42
CA LYS A 15 0.69 -2.72 -36.59
C LYS A 15 1.00 -1.92 -37.85
N GLU A 16 0.28 -2.15 -38.95
CA GLU A 16 0.42 -1.37 -40.19
C GLU A 16 -0.12 0.06 -40.02
N GLU A 17 -1.25 0.21 -39.33
CA GLU A 17 -1.86 1.51 -39.02
C GLU A 17 -1.05 2.31 -38.01
N GLN A 18 -0.41 1.64 -37.04
CA GLN A 18 0.38 2.23 -35.96
C GLN A 18 1.76 1.56 -35.85
N PRO A 19 2.71 1.86 -36.75
CA PRO A 19 4.02 1.21 -36.79
C PRO A 19 4.98 1.70 -35.70
N GLY A 20 4.54 2.62 -34.81
CA GLY A 20 5.36 3.19 -33.74
C GLY A 20 5.77 2.15 -32.69
N LEU A 21 7.04 2.23 -32.26
CA LEU A 21 7.61 1.39 -31.22
C LEU A 21 7.88 2.21 -29.95
N PRO A 22 7.64 1.67 -28.74
CA PRO A 22 7.02 0.38 -28.48
C PRO A 22 5.53 0.37 -28.86
N TYR A 23 4.98 -0.80 -29.19
CA TYR A 23 3.60 -0.89 -29.69
C TYR A 23 2.58 -0.57 -28.60
N ARG A 24 1.76 0.46 -28.85
CA ARG A 24 0.74 0.98 -27.92
C ARG A 24 -0.72 0.82 -28.39
N PHE A 25 -0.97 0.05 -29.46
CA PHE A 25 -2.34 -0.23 -29.97
C PHE A 25 -3.19 -1.16 -29.07
N GLN A 26 -2.97 -1.13 -27.76
CA GLN A 26 -3.52 -2.05 -26.78
C GLN A 26 -3.86 -1.30 -25.48
N ALA A 27 -4.72 -1.87 -24.65
CA ALA A 27 -5.00 -1.32 -23.33
C ALA A 27 -3.80 -1.53 -22.38
N VAL A 28 -2.87 -0.58 -22.39
CA VAL A 28 -1.53 -0.69 -21.75
C VAL A 28 -1.57 -1.13 -20.28
N HIS A 29 -2.61 -0.72 -19.53
CA HIS A 29 -2.74 -1.01 -18.10
C HIS A 29 -3.51 -2.31 -17.78
N THR A 30 -4.11 -2.99 -18.76
CA THR A 30 -4.97 -4.16 -18.52
C THR A 30 -4.64 -5.37 -19.40
N ALA A 31 -4.13 -5.16 -20.62
CA ALA A 31 -3.71 -6.24 -21.50
C ALA A 31 -2.62 -7.10 -20.83
N GLY A 32 -2.81 -8.42 -20.80
CA GLY A 32 -1.93 -9.41 -20.17
C GLY A 32 -1.96 -9.42 -18.64
N ARG A 33 -2.73 -8.53 -17.98
CA ARG A 33 -2.73 -8.38 -16.51
C ARG A 33 -3.01 -9.69 -15.79
N LYS A 34 -4.09 -10.38 -16.17
CA LYS A 34 -4.53 -11.61 -15.50
C LYS A 34 -3.45 -12.70 -15.58
N ASP A 35 -2.93 -12.94 -16.78
CA ASP A 35 -1.96 -14.02 -17.02
C ASP A 35 -0.62 -13.73 -16.34
N VAL A 36 -0.10 -12.50 -16.46
CA VAL A 36 1.19 -12.13 -15.88
C VAL A 36 1.16 -12.09 -14.35
N LEU A 37 0.10 -11.52 -13.75
CA LEU A 37 -0.04 -11.53 -12.29
C LEU A 37 -0.26 -12.95 -11.74
N SER A 38 -0.95 -13.82 -12.49
CA SER A 38 -1.09 -15.23 -12.12
C SER A 38 0.28 -15.93 -12.01
N VAL A 39 1.23 -15.59 -12.87
CA VAL A 39 2.59 -16.18 -12.83
C VAL A 39 3.47 -15.53 -11.76
N LEU A 40 3.36 -14.22 -11.57
CA LEU A 40 4.24 -13.48 -10.66
C LEU A 40 3.83 -13.54 -9.19
N VAL A 41 2.52 -13.67 -8.90
CA VAL A 41 1.97 -13.42 -7.55
C VAL A 41 1.12 -14.58 -7.01
N SER A 42 0.58 -15.45 -7.87
CA SER A 42 -0.32 -16.53 -7.44
C SER A 42 0.41 -17.88 -7.37
N GLU A 43 0.12 -18.66 -6.33
CA GLU A 43 0.49 -20.09 -6.28
C GLU A 43 -0.36 -20.93 -7.28
N GLY A 44 -1.47 -20.36 -7.75
CA GLY A 44 -2.41 -20.99 -8.67
C GLY A 44 -3.21 -22.11 -8.03
N ILE A 45 -3.56 -23.12 -8.82
CA ILE A 45 -4.20 -24.35 -8.32
C ILE A 45 -3.13 -25.37 -7.88
N PRO A 46 -3.49 -26.38 -7.06
CA PRO A 46 -2.56 -27.44 -6.68
C PRO A 46 -1.91 -28.13 -7.88
N PHE A 47 -0.64 -28.53 -7.74
CA PHE A 47 0.15 -29.13 -8.82
C PHE A 47 -0.55 -30.30 -9.53
N TRP A 48 -1.20 -31.20 -8.77
CA TRP A 48 -1.92 -32.33 -9.36
C TRP A 48 -3.08 -31.90 -10.28
N GLN A 49 -3.75 -30.79 -9.97
CA GLN A 49 -4.81 -30.25 -10.84
C GLN A 49 -4.22 -29.64 -12.12
N LYS A 50 -3.06 -28.98 -12.03
CA LYS A 50 -2.34 -28.48 -13.21
C LYS A 50 -1.98 -29.64 -14.15
N GLU A 51 -1.47 -30.73 -13.58
CA GLU A 51 -1.14 -31.95 -14.32
C GLU A 51 -2.38 -32.61 -14.98
N ASP A 52 -3.52 -32.64 -14.29
CA ASP A 52 -4.76 -33.17 -14.85
C ASP A 52 -5.27 -32.34 -16.02
N LEU A 53 -5.29 -31.00 -15.88
CA LEU A 53 -5.68 -30.09 -16.96
C LEU A 53 -4.73 -30.19 -18.16
N ALA A 54 -3.41 -30.24 -17.90
CA ALA A 54 -2.41 -30.45 -18.94
C ALA A 54 -2.65 -31.77 -19.69
N ARG A 55 -2.92 -32.86 -18.96
CA ARG A 55 -3.22 -34.18 -19.55
C ARG A 55 -4.48 -34.13 -20.40
N GLU A 56 -5.56 -33.55 -19.91
CA GLU A 56 -6.82 -33.42 -20.63
C GLU A 56 -6.63 -32.60 -21.93
N CYS A 57 -5.93 -31.48 -21.85
CA CYS A 57 -5.60 -30.67 -23.03
C CYS A 57 -4.78 -31.46 -24.07
N CYS A 58 -3.79 -32.25 -23.65
CA CYS A 58 -3.01 -33.10 -24.57
C CYS A 58 -3.88 -34.16 -25.25
N VAL A 59 -4.85 -34.75 -24.54
CA VAL A 59 -5.79 -35.74 -25.09
C VAL A 59 -6.66 -35.09 -26.18
N ILE A 60 -7.24 -33.93 -25.89
CA ILE A 60 -8.05 -33.16 -26.87
C ILE A 60 -7.22 -32.86 -28.12
N LEU A 61 -5.97 -32.37 -27.96
CA LEU A 61 -5.09 -32.09 -29.10
C LEU A 61 -4.75 -33.35 -29.91
N LYS A 62 -4.56 -34.49 -29.25
CA LYS A 62 -4.29 -35.76 -29.93
C LYS A 62 -5.47 -36.19 -30.80
N GLU A 63 -6.70 -36.03 -30.31
CA GLU A 63 -7.90 -36.30 -31.10
C GLU A 63 -8.01 -35.34 -32.29
N LEU A 64 -7.78 -34.04 -32.06
CA LEU A 64 -7.84 -33.01 -33.09
C LEU A 64 -6.83 -33.23 -34.22
N VAL A 65 -5.61 -33.67 -33.89
CA VAL A 65 -4.55 -33.98 -34.88
C VAL A 65 -4.98 -35.10 -35.84
N HIS A 66 -5.88 -35.99 -35.43
CA HIS A 66 -6.39 -37.06 -36.28
C HIS A 66 -7.74 -36.74 -36.93
N SER A 67 -8.41 -35.67 -36.50
CA SER A 67 -9.70 -35.23 -37.06
C SER A 67 -9.53 -34.55 -38.42
N GLU A 68 -10.52 -34.73 -39.31
CA GLU A 68 -10.61 -34.00 -40.59
C GLU A 68 -11.47 -32.72 -40.48
N GLY A 69 -11.99 -32.41 -39.28
CA GLY A 69 -12.88 -31.28 -39.03
C GLY A 69 -12.16 -29.93 -38.94
N ASP A 70 -12.94 -28.83 -38.98
CA ASP A 70 -12.39 -27.50 -38.74
C ASP A 70 -12.09 -27.31 -37.24
N ILE A 71 -10.80 -27.30 -36.91
CA ILE A 71 -10.27 -27.13 -35.55
C ILE A 71 -10.82 -25.85 -34.89
N LEU A 72 -11.05 -24.79 -35.66
CA LEU A 72 -11.58 -23.52 -35.14
C LEU A 72 -13.07 -23.59 -34.80
N ALA A 73 -13.76 -24.67 -35.18
CA ALA A 73 -15.15 -24.92 -34.83
C ALA A 73 -15.31 -26.04 -33.78
N ASP A 74 -14.21 -26.56 -33.22
CA ASP A 74 -14.27 -27.67 -32.28
C ASP A 74 -14.90 -27.25 -30.94
N PRO A 75 -16.06 -27.81 -30.55
CA PRO A 75 -16.76 -27.39 -29.35
C PRO A 75 -16.10 -27.91 -28.06
N VAL A 76 -15.35 -29.01 -28.13
CA VAL A 76 -14.72 -29.64 -26.96
C VAL A 76 -13.54 -28.78 -26.50
N LEU A 77 -12.65 -28.41 -27.43
CA LEU A 77 -11.53 -27.53 -27.16
C LEU A 77 -12.00 -26.16 -26.67
N ARG A 78 -13.02 -25.58 -27.33
CA ARG A 78 -13.56 -24.28 -26.93
C ARG A 78 -14.12 -24.32 -25.52
N HIS A 79 -14.97 -25.30 -25.20
CA HIS A 79 -15.54 -25.43 -23.88
C HIS A 79 -14.47 -25.62 -22.79
N PHE A 80 -13.44 -26.41 -23.09
CA PHE A 80 -12.32 -26.63 -22.18
C PHE A 80 -11.57 -25.32 -21.88
N LEU A 81 -11.21 -24.56 -22.91
CA LEU A 81 -10.44 -23.30 -22.77
C LEU A 81 -11.27 -22.15 -22.17
N GLU A 82 -12.58 -22.11 -22.38
CA GLU A 82 -13.47 -21.14 -21.72
C GLU A 82 -13.56 -21.37 -20.20
N ARG A 83 -13.48 -22.65 -19.77
CA ARG A 83 -13.54 -23.03 -18.36
C ARG A 83 -12.18 -22.98 -17.68
N HIS A 84 -11.12 -23.29 -18.42
CA HIS A 84 -9.76 -23.43 -17.91
C HIS A 84 -8.78 -22.58 -18.72
N HIS A 85 -8.44 -21.42 -18.17
CA HIS A 85 -7.48 -20.50 -18.78
C HIS A 85 -6.08 -21.12 -18.84
N LEU A 86 -5.39 -20.93 -19.96
CA LEU A 86 -4.10 -21.58 -20.22
C LEU A 86 -3.02 -21.16 -19.21
N CYS A 87 -3.07 -19.92 -18.70
CA CYS A 87 -2.12 -19.41 -17.71
C CYS A 87 -2.03 -20.27 -16.43
N THR A 88 -3.05 -21.09 -16.15
CA THR A 88 -3.11 -21.93 -14.96
C THR A 88 -2.26 -23.20 -15.06
N PHE A 89 -2.01 -23.72 -16.28
CA PHE A 89 -1.37 -25.03 -16.49
C PHE A 89 -0.40 -25.09 -17.69
N PHE A 90 -0.03 -23.94 -18.28
CA PHE A 90 0.77 -23.91 -19.52
C PHE A 90 2.17 -24.53 -19.36
N VAL A 91 2.76 -24.48 -18.15
CA VAL A 91 4.08 -25.05 -17.87
C VAL A 91 4.01 -26.58 -17.93
N GLU A 92 3.06 -27.17 -17.20
CA GLU A 92 2.79 -28.61 -17.18
C GLU A 92 2.36 -29.11 -18.55
N PHE A 93 1.51 -28.35 -19.25
CA PHE A 93 1.13 -28.62 -20.64
C PHE A 93 2.33 -28.70 -21.56
N ARG A 94 3.23 -27.70 -21.51
CA ARG A 94 4.42 -27.66 -22.36
C ARG A 94 5.29 -28.89 -22.15
N GLU A 95 5.57 -29.24 -20.90
CA GLU A 95 6.45 -30.36 -20.59
C GLU A 95 5.82 -31.70 -20.98
N ARG A 96 4.52 -31.89 -20.70
CA ARG A 96 3.79 -33.09 -21.09
C ARG A 96 3.70 -33.25 -22.61
N MET A 97 3.46 -32.17 -23.36
CA MET A 97 3.47 -32.20 -24.82
C MET A 97 4.85 -32.56 -25.38
N ARG A 98 5.93 -31.97 -24.83
CA ARG A 98 7.31 -32.28 -25.22
C ARG A 98 7.59 -33.79 -25.10
N ILE A 99 7.27 -34.38 -23.95
CA ILE A 99 7.47 -35.82 -23.69
C ILE A 99 6.56 -36.67 -24.59
N SER A 100 5.32 -36.26 -24.82
CA SER A 100 4.38 -36.99 -25.70
C SER A 100 4.87 -37.06 -27.14
N MET A 101 5.51 -35.99 -27.64
CA MET A 101 6.12 -35.95 -28.97
C MET A 101 7.38 -36.82 -29.13
N GLU A 102 8.02 -37.22 -28.01
CA GLU A 102 9.18 -38.11 -27.98
C GLU A 102 8.77 -39.59 -27.87
N THR A 103 7.67 -39.86 -27.18
CA THR A 103 7.26 -41.22 -26.77
C THR A 103 6.19 -41.84 -27.65
N GLU A 104 5.32 -41.03 -28.25
CA GLU A 104 4.20 -41.49 -29.06
C GLU A 104 4.42 -41.20 -30.55
N PRO A 105 3.80 -41.96 -31.48
CA PRO A 105 3.76 -41.63 -32.90
C PRO A 105 2.86 -40.39 -33.14
N PHE A 106 3.35 -39.22 -32.75
CA PHE A 106 2.67 -37.95 -32.93
C PHE A 106 2.98 -37.37 -34.31
N SER A 107 1.96 -37.02 -35.10
CA SER A 107 2.17 -36.34 -36.38
C SER A 107 2.61 -34.89 -36.14
N LYS A 108 3.93 -34.69 -36.10
CA LYS A 108 4.56 -33.37 -35.90
C LYS A 108 4.09 -32.32 -36.91
N GLU A 109 3.91 -32.73 -38.17
CA GLU A 109 3.42 -31.86 -39.24
C GLU A 109 1.96 -31.43 -39.01
N LYS A 110 1.06 -32.38 -38.70
CA LYS A 110 -0.33 -32.05 -38.39
C LYS A 110 -0.45 -31.19 -37.14
N LEU A 111 0.34 -31.46 -36.11
CA LEU A 111 0.39 -30.65 -34.90
C LEU A 111 0.78 -29.20 -35.20
N TYR A 112 1.81 -29.03 -36.04
CA TYR A 112 2.22 -27.70 -36.47
C TYR A 112 1.10 -26.97 -37.20
N HIS A 113 0.36 -27.66 -38.08
CA HIS A 113 -0.81 -27.09 -38.74
C HIS A 113 -1.93 -26.71 -37.77
N VAL A 114 -2.20 -27.53 -36.75
CA VAL A 114 -3.15 -27.23 -35.67
C VAL A 114 -2.73 -25.94 -34.95
N GLY A 115 -1.47 -25.87 -34.50
CA GLY A 115 -0.93 -24.69 -33.82
C GLY A 115 -1.01 -23.43 -34.68
N MET A 116 -0.66 -23.52 -35.96
CA MET A 116 -0.73 -22.40 -36.90
C MET A 116 -2.16 -21.93 -37.17
N ARG A 117 -3.12 -22.86 -37.27
CA ARG A 117 -4.55 -22.54 -37.41
C ARG A 117 -5.08 -21.80 -36.19
N LEU A 118 -4.79 -22.30 -34.98
CA LEU A 118 -5.18 -21.67 -33.73
C LEU A 118 -4.56 -20.27 -33.57
N ALA A 119 -3.24 -20.15 -33.77
CA ALA A 119 -2.51 -18.90 -33.58
C ALA A 119 -2.90 -17.79 -34.58
N ARG A 120 -3.26 -18.16 -35.83
CA ARG A 120 -3.53 -17.18 -36.91
C ARG A 120 -5.00 -17.01 -37.25
N GLY A 121 -5.84 -18.01 -37.01
CA GLY A 121 -7.23 -18.06 -37.46
C GLY A 121 -8.26 -17.84 -36.36
N SER A 122 -7.88 -17.99 -35.09
CA SER A 122 -8.83 -17.88 -33.99
C SER A 122 -9.25 -16.44 -33.66
N LYS A 123 -10.47 -16.34 -33.12
CA LYS A 123 -11.09 -15.12 -32.57
C LYS A 123 -11.11 -15.12 -31.04
N HIS A 124 -10.66 -16.21 -30.42
CA HIS A 124 -10.68 -16.41 -28.97
C HIS A 124 -9.26 -16.35 -28.41
N LEU A 125 -9.05 -15.59 -27.33
CA LEU A 125 -7.73 -15.36 -26.75
C LEU A 125 -7.03 -16.67 -26.34
N GLU A 126 -7.74 -17.56 -25.64
CA GLU A 126 -7.17 -18.82 -25.14
C GLU A 126 -6.78 -19.80 -26.26
N GLU A 127 -7.56 -19.85 -27.35
CA GLU A 127 -7.20 -20.64 -28.54
C GLU A 127 -5.91 -20.12 -29.18
N VAL A 128 -5.75 -18.79 -29.31
CA VAL A 128 -4.50 -18.18 -29.83
C VAL A 128 -3.31 -18.48 -28.92
N LYS A 129 -3.48 -18.37 -27.59
CA LYS A 129 -2.45 -18.71 -26.59
C LYS A 129 -2.01 -20.17 -26.71
N LEU A 130 -2.96 -21.10 -26.87
CA LEU A 130 -2.65 -22.51 -27.08
C LEU A 130 -1.90 -22.72 -28.40
N GLY A 131 -2.34 -22.05 -29.48
CA GLY A 131 -1.66 -22.06 -30.76
C GLY A 131 -0.20 -21.61 -30.66
N ILE A 132 0.07 -20.52 -29.91
CA ILE A 132 1.42 -20.01 -29.60
C ILE A 132 2.28 -21.09 -28.93
N MET A 133 1.76 -21.74 -27.88
CA MET A 133 2.48 -22.79 -27.15
C MET A 133 2.82 -23.98 -28.06
N ILE A 134 1.90 -24.38 -28.94
CA ILE A 134 2.12 -25.48 -29.88
C ILE A 134 3.18 -25.12 -30.93
N ILE A 135 3.08 -23.95 -31.58
CA ILE A 135 4.07 -23.56 -32.61
C ILE A 135 5.47 -23.31 -32.01
N GLY A 136 5.57 -23.08 -30.70
CA GLY A 136 6.83 -23.00 -29.95
C GLY A 136 7.72 -24.22 -30.09
N PHE A 137 7.15 -25.41 -30.29
CA PHE A 137 7.93 -26.64 -30.52
C PHE A 137 8.59 -26.72 -31.91
N PHE A 138 8.22 -25.82 -32.83
CA PHE A 138 8.59 -25.87 -34.23
C PHE A 138 9.33 -24.58 -34.62
N PRO A 139 10.67 -24.50 -34.47
CA PRO A 139 11.45 -23.28 -34.63
C PRO A 139 11.68 -22.88 -36.10
N TYR A 140 10.67 -22.99 -36.95
CA TYR A 140 10.67 -22.52 -38.33
C TYR A 140 10.62 -20.99 -38.38
N ASP A 141 11.13 -20.39 -39.46
CA ASP A 141 11.10 -18.94 -39.65
C ASP A 141 9.69 -18.37 -39.64
N THR A 142 8.72 -19.10 -40.23
CA THR A 142 7.30 -18.72 -40.19
C THR A 142 6.76 -18.71 -38.76
N SER A 143 7.09 -19.71 -37.94
CA SER A 143 6.70 -19.75 -36.52
C SER A 143 7.29 -18.55 -35.79
N ARG A 144 8.57 -18.27 -36.00
CA ARG A 144 9.26 -17.11 -35.40
C ARG A 144 8.59 -15.79 -35.75
N GLN A 145 8.18 -15.61 -37.01
CA GLN A 145 7.50 -14.39 -37.47
C GLN A 145 6.10 -14.24 -36.84
N VAL A 146 5.34 -15.34 -36.75
CA VAL A 146 4.01 -15.35 -36.11
C VAL A 146 4.14 -15.03 -34.62
N LEU A 147 5.04 -15.72 -33.92
CA LEU A 147 5.33 -15.51 -32.49
C LEU A 147 5.76 -14.07 -32.21
N ARG A 148 6.65 -13.50 -33.03
CA ARG A 148 7.06 -12.09 -32.90
C ARG A 148 5.86 -11.15 -33.03
N THR A 149 5.01 -11.37 -34.02
CA THR A 149 3.86 -10.51 -34.30
C THR A 149 2.84 -10.55 -33.16
N LEU A 150 2.51 -11.76 -32.68
CA LEU A 150 1.63 -11.93 -31.53
C LEU A 150 2.26 -11.38 -30.24
N GLY A 151 3.56 -11.60 -30.05
CA GLY A 151 4.30 -11.21 -28.84
C GLY A 151 4.39 -9.71 -28.60
N TYR A 152 4.08 -8.87 -29.59
CA TYR A 152 3.95 -7.42 -29.40
C TYR A 152 2.67 -7.01 -28.64
N HIS A 153 1.68 -7.89 -28.57
CA HIS A 153 0.46 -7.68 -27.80
C HIS A 153 0.58 -8.35 -26.42
N SER A 154 0.31 -7.61 -25.34
CA SER A 154 0.62 -8.02 -23.96
C SER A 154 -0.17 -9.25 -23.50
N ASP A 155 -1.37 -9.50 -24.07
CA ASP A 155 -2.14 -10.74 -23.82
C ASP A 155 -1.42 -12.01 -24.27
N PHE A 156 -0.48 -11.90 -25.21
CA PHE A 156 0.23 -13.03 -25.82
C PHE A 156 1.72 -13.04 -25.51
N THR A 157 2.30 -11.91 -25.10
CA THR A 157 3.74 -11.77 -24.83
C THR A 157 4.26 -12.87 -23.90
N LEU A 158 3.60 -13.14 -22.77
CA LEU A 158 4.01 -14.18 -21.82
C LEU A 158 4.12 -15.56 -22.50
N PHE A 159 3.08 -15.98 -23.22
CA PHE A 159 3.04 -17.29 -23.89
C PHE A 159 4.09 -17.37 -25.00
N VAL A 160 4.31 -16.28 -25.73
CA VAL A 160 5.38 -16.22 -26.73
C VAL A 160 6.74 -16.38 -26.06
N LEU A 161 7.01 -15.66 -24.97
CA LEU A 161 8.28 -15.73 -24.24
C LEU A 161 8.53 -17.15 -23.72
N GLU A 162 7.50 -17.82 -23.21
CA GLU A 162 7.59 -19.20 -22.72
C GLU A 162 7.73 -20.23 -23.85
N SER A 163 7.19 -19.94 -25.03
CA SER A 163 7.29 -20.79 -26.22
C SER A 163 8.66 -20.72 -26.89
N VAL A 164 9.34 -19.58 -26.82
CA VAL A 164 10.68 -19.43 -27.43
C VAL A 164 11.80 -19.98 -26.55
N GLN A 165 11.56 -20.14 -25.25
CA GLN A 165 12.52 -20.72 -24.34
C GLN A 165 12.83 -22.18 -24.74
N TYR A 166 14.11 -22.52 -24.74
CA TYR A 166 14.66 -23.86 -24.99
C TYR A 166 14.51 -24.42 -26.42
N ALA A 167 13.63 -23.86 -27.25
CA ALA A 167 13.42 -24.30 -28.64
C ALA A 167 14.13 -23.44 -29.70
N PHE A 168 14.42 -22.15 -29.42
CA PHE A 168 14.93 -21.20 -30.41
C PHE A 168 16.39 -20.81 -30.16
N THR A 169 17.17 -20.73 -31.25
CA THR A 169 18.50 -20.10 -31.22
C THR A 169 18.38 -18.60 -30.93
N GLN A 170 19.30 -18.04 -30.15
CA GLN A 170 19.31 -16.63 -29.73
C GLN A 170 18.05 -16.20 -28.94
N GLN A 171 17.44 -17.10 -28.16
CA GLN A 171 16.24 -16.84 -27.36
C GLN A 171 16.33 -15.54 -26.53
N ASN A 172 17.47 -15.28 -25.88
CA ASN A 172 17.64 -14.11 -25.03
C ASN A 172 17.61 -12.80 -25.84
N GLN A 173 18.08 -12.82 -27.09
CA GLN A 173 17.99 -11.68 -27.99
C GLN A 173 16.56 -11.44 -28.47
N PHE A 174 15.79 -12.52 -28.69
CA PHE A 174 14.37 -12.42 -29.03
C PHE A 174 13.56 -11.85 -27.86
N ILE A 175 13.81 -12.32 -26.64
CA ILE A 175 13.22 -11.76 -25.41
C ILE A 175 13.56 -10.27 -25.27
N PHE A 176 14.83 -9.91 -25.50
CA PHE A 176 15.26 -8.51 -25.46
C PHE A 176 14.58 -7.65 -26.54
N GLU A 177 14.38 -8.18 -27.75
CA GLU A 177 13.60 -7.51 -28.80
C GLU A 177 12.16 -7.23 -28.36
N LEU A 178 11.50 -8.22 -27.74
CA LEU A 178 10.16 -8.03 -27.21
C LEU A 178 10.14 -7.04 -26.05
N ALA A 179 11.09 -7.10 -25.13
CA ALA A 179 11.20 -6.16 -24.02
C ALA A 179 11.32 -4.69 -24.48
N LYS A 180 12.00 -4.45 -25.60
CA LYS A 180 12.13 -3.11 -26.22
C LYS A 180 10.85 -2.60 -26.88
N ASN A 181 10.03 -3.51 -27.36
CA ASN A 181 8.92 -3.19 -28.28
C ASN A 181 7.54 -3.43 -27.68
N THR A 182 7.47 -3.85 -26.42
CA THR A 182 6.24 -4.04 -25.65
C THR A 182 6.12 -2.98 -24.56
N VAL A 183 4.91 -2.83 -24.02
CA VAL A 183 4.59 -1.94 -22.90
C VAL A 183 3.84 -2.72 -21.83
N GLY A 184 3.70 -2.12 -20.64
CA GLY A 184 2.91 -2.69 -19.55
C GLY A 184 3.25 -4.14 -19.21
N TYR A 185 2.24 -4.98 -18.94
CA TYR A 185 2.46 -6.35 -18.50
C TYR A 185 3.25 -7.21 -19.50
N GLY A 186 3.20 -6.92 -20.81
CA GLY A 186 4.05 -7.58 -21.80
C GLY A 186 5.54 -7.26 -21.59
N LYS A 187 5.87 -5.99 -21.38
CA LYS A 187 7.25 -5.56 -21.05
C LYS A 187 7.70 -6.15 -19.71
N LEU A 188 6.80 -6.18 -18.73
CA LEU A 188 7.07 -6.75 -17.41
C LEU A 188 7.45 -8.24 -17.51
N ALA A 189 6.66 -9.02 -18.24
CA ALA A 189 6.94 -10.44 -18.50
C ALA A 189 8.26 -10.63 -19.25
N ALA A 190 8.54 -9.80 -20.25
CA ALA A 190 9.79 -9.86 -21.01
C ALA A 190 11.01 -9.57 -20.13
N ILE A 191 10.94 -8.55 -19.26
CA ILE A 191 12.00 -8.21 -18.31
C ILE A 191 12.19 -9.31 -17.26
N PHE A 192 11.10 -9.90 -16.79
CA PHE A 192 11.13 -11.01 -15.84
C PHE A 192 11.93 -12.21 -16.40
N LEU A 193 11.79 -12.52 -17.69
CA LEU A 193 12.48 -13.65 -18.33
C LEU A 193 13.82 -13.27 -18.98
N LEU A 194 14.10 -11.99 -19.20
CA LEU A 194 15.35 -11.50 -19.78
C LEU A 194 16.53 -11.79 -18.84
N ASN A 195 17.62 -12.31 -19.40
CA ASN A 195 18.92 -12.41 -18.73
C ASN A 195 19.88 -11.37 -19.35
N PRO A 196 20.15 -10.24 -18.67
CA PRO A 196 20.94 -9.14 -19.22
C PRO A 196 22.46 -9.44 -19.15
N VAL A 197 22.91 -10.41 -19.95
CA VAL A 197 24.31 -10.88 -19.96
C VAL A 197 25.21 -9.93 -20.74
N THR A 198 24.69 -9.26 -21.77
CA THR A 198 25.48 -8.33 -22.59
C THR A 198 25.48 -6.92 -22.02
N ARG A 199 26.54 -6.16 -22.31
CA ARG A 199 26.62 -4.74 -21.89
C ARG A 199 25.47 -3.90 -22.44
N GLU A 200 25.05 -4.15 -23.68
CA GLU A 200 23.90 -3.47 -24.31
C GLU A 200 22.62 -3.73 -23.51
N GLN A 201 22.36 -4.99 -23.13
CA GLN A 201 21.17 -5.36 -22.37
C GLN A 201 21.18 -4.74 -20.98
N GLN A 202 22.33 -4.73 -20.30
CA GLN A 202 22.48 -4.12 -18.98
C GLN A 202 22.24 -2.61 -19.02
N GLN A 203 22.84 -1.92 -19.99
CA GLN A 203 22.66 -0.48 -20.18
C GLN A 203 21.21 -0.13 -20.52
N TRP A 204 20.60 -0.89 -21.43
CA TRP A 204 19.20 -0.70 -21.78
C TRP A 204 18.28 -0.95 -20.58
N MET A 205 18.55 -2.00 -19.79
CA MET A 205 17.73 -2.34 -18.63
C MET A 205 17.75 -1.22 -17.59
N LEU A 206 18.93 -0.67 -17.29
CA LEU A 206 19.09 0.47 -16.38
C LEU A 206 18.44 1.75 -16.92
N HIS A 207 18.60 2.06 -18.21
CA HIS A 207 18.14 3.32 -18.77
C HIS A 207 16.63 3.33 -19.09
N SER A 208 16.17 2.32 -19.81
CA SER A 208 14.82 2.25 -20.37
C SER A 208 14.00 1.07 -19.84
N GLY A 209 14.65 0.00 -19.38
CA GLY A 209 13.97 -1.19 -18.86
C GLY A 209 13.18 -0.90 -17.59
N ILE A 210 13.78 -0.21 -16.62
CA ILE A 210 13.14 0.12 -15.33
C ILE A 210 11.99 1.13 -15.45
N ARG A 211 11.94 1.91 -16.53
CA ARG A 211 10.93 2.97 -16.72
C ARG A 211 9.56 2.36 -17.01
N SER A 212 8.56 2.78 -16.24
CA SER A 212 7.17 2.40 -16.43
C SER A 212 6.23 3.44 -15.86
N ASP A 213 5.13 3.70 -16.56
CA ASP A 213 4.06 4.61 -16.15
C ASP A 213 3.15 3.99 -15.05
N PHE A 214 3.32 2.69 -14.77
CA PHE A 214 2.63 1.98 -13.70
C PHE A 214 3.48 0.81 -13.15
N LEU A 215 3.29 0.43 -11.88
CA LEU A 215 4.09 -0.62 -11.19
C LEU A 215 5.60 -0.36 -11.20
N SER A 216 6.02 0.92 -11.20
CA SER A 216 7.43 1.35 -11.26
C SER A 216 8.33 0.65 -10.23
N ASN A 217 7.79 0.36 -9.04
CA ASN A 217 8.49 -0.41 -8.02
C ASN A 217 8.79 -1.84 -8.44
N ILE A 218 7.85 -2.54 -9.09
CA ILE A 218 8.07 -3.92 -9.57
C ILE A 218 9.18 -3.94 -10.62
N TYR A 219 9.17 -3.01 -11.58
CA TYR A 219 10.21 -2.92 -12.60
C TYR A 219 11.61 -2.67 -12.01
N ALA A 220 11.71 -1.73 -11.06
CA ALA A 220 12.97 -1.43 -10.39
C ALA A 220 13.49 -2.65 -9.59
N ASN A 221 12.61 -3.33 -8.87
CA ASN A 221 12.97 -4.53 -8.10
C ASN A 221 13.39 -5.70 -8.99
N LEU A 222 12.70 -5.95 -10.10
CA LEU A 222 13.10 -6.99 -11.06
C LEU A 222 14.51 -6.74 -11.60
N CYS A 223 14.86 -5.49 -11.91
CA CYS A 223 16.22 -5.14 -12.31
C CYS A 223 17.23 -5.48 -11.21
N MET A 224 16.95 -5.14 -9.95
CA MET A 224 17.84 -5.42 -8.81
C MET A 224 18.01 -6.90 -8.49
N GLN A 225 16.99 -7.71 -8.77
CA GLN A 225 17.02 -9.16 -8.56
C GLN A 225 17.89 -9.90 -9.58
N LYS A 226 18.22 -9.31 -10.74
CA LYS A 226 19.13 -9.91 -11.73
C LYS A 226 20.58 -9.84 -11.26
N ALA A 227 21.24 -11.00 -11.19
CA ALA A 227 22.63 -11.10 -10.74
C ALA A 227 23.59 -10.22 -11.58
N ASP A 228 23.46 -10.26 -12.90
CA ASP A 228 24.27 -9.45 -13.81
C ASP A 228 24.07 -7.94 -13.60
N MET A 229 22.83 -7.52 -13.28
CA MET A 229 22.55 -6.11 -12.98
C MET A 229 23.18 -5.67 -11.66
N ARG A 230 23.15 -6.48 -10.61
CA ARG A 230 23.84 -6.13 -9.35
C ARG A 230 25.34 -5.91 -9.58
N VAL A 231 25.98 -6.78 -10.36
CA VAL A 231 27.40 -6.63 -10.73
C VAL A 231 27.61 -5.38 -11.60
N HIS A 232 26.72 -5.14 -12.57
CA HIS A 232 26.77 -3.97 -13.45
C HIS A 232 26.67 -2.66 -12.66
N LEU A 233 25.69 -2.54 -11.76
CA LEU A 233 25.46 -1.35 -10.92
C LEU A 233 26.65 -1.06 -10.00
N LYS A 234 27.30 -2.11 -9.49
CA LYS A 234 28.52 -1.95 -8.68
C LYS A 234 29.70 -1.40 -9.48
N LYS A 235 29.87 -1.86 -10.74
CA LYS A 235 31.01 -1.48 -11.59
C LYS A 235 30.83 -0.17 -12.36
N THR A 236 29.58 0.22 -12.64
CA THR A 236 29.26 1.35 -13.52
C THR A 236 29.50 2.67 -12.80
N GLU A 237 30.35 3.54 -13.34
CA GLU A 237 30.54 4.88 -12.77
C GLU A 237 29.27 5.73 -12.90
N ILE A 238 28.96 6.49 -11.85
CA ILE A 238 27.86 7.45 -11.84
C ILE A 238 28.37 8.76 -12.45
N THR A 239 27.74 9.16 -13.55
CA THR A 239 28.02 10.33 -14.37
C THR A 239 26.77 11.20 -14.45
N SER A 240 26.88 12.42 -14.97
CA SER A 240 25.69 13.26 -15.18
C SER A 240 24.67 12.63 -16.12
N ALA A 241 25.11 11.85 -17.12
CA ALA A 241 24.23 11.25 -18.13
C ALA A 241 23.38 10.06 -17.64
N ASN A 242 23.80 9.38 -16.57
CA ASN A 242 23.08 8.23 -16.01
C ASN A 242 22.59 8.46 -14.57
N TYR A 243 22.80 9.67 -14.02
CA TYR A 243 22.44 9.98 -12.63
C TYR A 243 20.96 9.71 -12.35
N SER A 244 20.08 10.19 -13.22
CA SER A 244 18.62 10.04 -13.11
C SER A 244 18.13 8.60 -13.28
N ASP A 245 18.91 7.73 -13.92
CA ASP A 245 18.59 6.29 -14.02
C ASP A 245 18.86 5.58 -12.69
N PHE A 246 20.01 5.87 -12.06
CA PHE A 246 20.28 5.39 -10.70
C PHE A 246 19.32 6.00 -9.68
N ALA A 247 18.96 7.27 -9.84
CA ALA A 247 18.00 7.95 -8.97
C ALA A 247 16.62 7.27 -9.03
N TYR A 248 16.15 6.94 -10.23
CA TYR A 248 14.88 6.23 -10.41
C TYR A 248 14.91 4.85 -9.75
N LEU A 249 16.00 4.09 -9.95
CA LEU A 249 16.20 2.80 -9.30
C LEU A 249 16.10 2.89 -7.77
N ILE A 250 16.77 3.88 -7.16
CA ILE A 250 16.77 4.09 -5.70
C ILE A 250 15.41 4.54 -5.17
N SER A 251 14.67 5.33 -5.95
CA SER A 251 13.37 5.87 -5.55
C SER A 251 12.26 4.81 -5.54
N TYR A 252 12.34 3.84 -6.46
CA TYR A 252 11.30 2.85 -6.66
C TYR A 252 11.65 1.43 -6.21
N ALA A 253 12.93 1.07 -6.05
CA ALA A 253 13.30 -0.24 -5.52
C ALA A 253 12.90 -0.36 -4.03
N ASP A 254 12.32 -1.50 -3.68
CA ASP A 254 12.00 -1.84 -2.30
C ASP A 254 13.15 -2.70 -1.76
N TYR A 255 13.90 -2.11 -0.84
CA TYR A 255 15.03 -2.76 -0.20
C TYR A 255 14.56 -3.62 0.98
N THR A 256 13.80 -4.68 0.67
CA THR A 256 13.52 -5.74 1.64
C THR A 256 14.80 -6.55 1.91
N HIS A 257 14.82 -7.25 3.06
CA HIS A 257 15.99 -7.98 3.57
C HIS A 257 16.56 -9.05 2.60
N ASP A 258 15.80 -9.44 1.58
CA ASP A 258 16.15 -10.54 0.67
C ASP A 258 16.92 -10.11 -0.59
N ASN A 259 16.97 -8.81 -0.92
CA ASN A 259 17.47 -8.36 -2.23
C ASN A 259 18.99 -8.04 -2.28
N LEU A 260 19.53 -7.32 -1.28
CA LEU A 260 20.99 -7.19 -1.03
C LEU A 260 21.28 -6.94 0.45
N SER A 261 22.53 -7.15 0.87
CA SER A 261 23.00 -6.75 2.20
C SER A 261 22.94 -5.23 2.38
N VAL A 262 22.69 -4.78 3.62
CA VAL A 262 22.67 -3.36 3.99
C VAL A 262 23.94 -2.65 3.53
N ASP A 263 25.12 -3.28 3.65
CA ASP A 263 26.39 -2.72 3.19
C ASP A 263 26.44 -2.44 1.69
N ALA A 264 25.87 -3.32 0.86
CA ALA A 264 25.83 -3.12 -0.58
C ALA A 264 24.91 -1.96 -0.98
N HIS A 265 23.77 -1.81 -0.28
CA HIS A 265 22.89 -0.65 -0.45
C HIS A 265 23.58 0.65 -0.03
N MET A 266 24.26 0.64 1.12
CA MET A 266 25.03 1.79 1.59
C MET A 266 26.11 2.20 0.59
N GLU A 267 26.86 1.24 0.02
CA GLU A 267 27.90 1.53 -0.97
C GLU A 267 27.32 2.25 -2.20
N LEU A 268 26.15 1.82 -2.69
CA LEU A 268 25.47 2.49 -3.79
C LEU A 268 25.00 3.91 -3.40
N ASN A 269 24.38 4.05 -2.22
CA ASN A 269 23.87 5.31 -1.71
C ASN A 269 24.99 6.34 -1.49
N GLU A 270 26.14 5.91 -0.96
CA GLU A 270 27.33 6.73 -0.79
C GLU A 270 27.86 7.23 -2.14
N ARG A 271 27.97 6.34 -3.13
CA ARG A 271 28.40 6.71 -4.49
C ARG A 271 27.46 7.72 -5.15
N MET A 272 26.14 7.56 -4.95
CA MET A 272 25.14 8.52 -5.44
C MET A 272 25.21 9.87 -4.73
N ALA A 273 25.37 9.87 -3.41
CA ALA A 273 25.51 11.10 -2.63
C ALA A 273 26.82 11.84 -2.93
N ASP A 274 27.89 11.13 -3.28
CA ASP A 274 29.16 11.74 -3.72
C ASP A 274 29.00 12.52 -5.03
N LYS A 275 28.13 12.05 -5.93
CA LYS A 275 27.85 12.68 -7.22
C LYS A 275 26.58 13.54 -7.23
N ARG A 276 26.05 13.91 -6.05
CA ARG A 276 24.80 14.70 -5.88
C ARG A 276 24.74 16.00 -6.68
N GLU A 277 25.87 16.59 -7.05
CA GLU A 277 25.92 17.82 -7.87
C GLU A 277 25.30 17.64 -9.27
N TYR A 278 25.18 16.41 -9.76
CA TYR A 278 24.49 16.11 -11.01
C TYR A 278 22.95 16.11 -10.89
N ALA A 279 22.42 16.13 -9.66
CA ALA A 279 20.98 16.14 -9.43
C ALA A 279 20.35 17.43 -9.95
N SER A 280 19.35 17.29 -10.82
CA SER A 280 18.67 18.40 -11.49
C SER A 280 17.16 18.22 -11.58
N GLU A 281 16.68 16.98 -11.66
CA GLU A 281 15.25 16.66 -11.84
C GLU A 281 14.58 16.27 -10.51
N PHE A 282 13.25 16.18 -10.53
CA PHE A 282 12.48 15.76 -9.36
C PHE A 282 12.85 14.33 -8.92
N ILE A 283 13.06 13.40 -9.87
CA ILE A 283 13.45 12.03 -9.54
C ILE A 283 14.82 11.97 -8.83
N ASP A 284 15.73 12.88 -9.16
CA ASP A 284 17.05 13.00 -8.52
C ASP A 284 16.91 13.47 -7.06
N LEU A 285 16.07 14.48 -6.84
CA LEU A 285 15.69 14.95 -5.51
C LEU A 285 15.05 13.83 -4.69
N ALA A 286 14.08 13.12 -5.28
CA ALA A 286 13.37 12.04 -4.63
C ALA A 286 14.28 10.86 -4.25
N ALA A 287 15.31 10.59 -5.06
CA ALA A 287 16.32 9.59 -4.75
C ALA A 287 17.16 10.00 -3.55
N LEU A 288 17.63 11.25 -3.49
CA LEU A 288 18.38 11.77 -2.35
C LEU A 288 17.55 11.75 -1.06
N VAL A 289 16.28 12.15 -1.12
CA VAL A 289 15.32 12.00 0.00
C VAL A 289 15.17 10.52 0.39
N SER A 290 15.11 9.62 -0.57
CA SER A 290 15.01 8.18 -0.32
C SER A 290 16.26 7.61 0.34
N ILE A 291 17.45 8.03 -0.07
CA ILE A 291 18.72 7.70 0.57
C ILE A 291 18.70 8.13 2.03
N TRP A 292 18.24 9.36 2.32
CA TRP A 292 18.16 9.86 3.70
C TRP A 292 17.27 8.96 4.56
N HIS A 293 16.03 8.69 4.11
CA HIS A 293 15.09 7.83 4.86
C HIS A 293 15.64 6.43 5.10
N GLN A 294 16.15 5.77 4.04
CA GLN A 294 16.71 4.43 4.15
C GLN A 294 17.88 4.39 5.14
N THR A 295 18.77 5.38 5.08
CA THR A 295 19.94 5.45 5.97
C THR A 295 19.51 5.64 7.43
N VAL A 296 18.52 6.49 7.68
CA VAL A 296 17.95 6.69 9.02
C VAL A 296 17.26 5.41 9.54
N ASP A 297 16.54 4.71 8.68
CA ASP A 297 15.87 3.46 9.06
C ASP A 297 16.88 2.34 9.39
N TYR A 298 17.95 2.19 8.58
CA TYR A 298 19.04 1.27 8.90
C TYR A 298 19.76 1.65 10.19
N TRP A 299 20.00 2.95 10.41
CA TRP A 299 20.61 3.43 11.65
C TRP A 299 19.76 3.04 12.86
N LYS A 300 18.44 3.27 12.82
CA LYS A 300 17.51 2.88 13.90
C LYS A 300 17.54 1.37 14.15
N GLN A 301 17.40 0.56 13.10
CA GLN A 301 17.39 -0.90 13.22
C GLN A 301 18.68 -1.44 13.85
N ASP A 302 19.84 -0.98 13.38
CA ASP A 302 21.13 -1.40 13.93
C ASP A 302 21.32 -0.92 15.38
N TYR A 303 20.88 0.30 15.69
CA TYR A 303 20.95 0.86 17.04
C TYR A 303 20.10 0.05 18.03
N ASP A 304 18.86 -0.24 17.66
CA ASP A 304 17.94 -1.04 18.47
C ASP A 304 18.51 -2.43 18.72
N HIS A 305 19.06 -3.08 17.68
CA HIS A 305 19.68 -4.38 17.77
C HIS A 305 20.89 -4.42 18.73
N ILE A 306 21.74 -3.38 18.72
CA ILE A 306 22.88 -3.28 19.65
C ILE A 306 22.41 -3.03 21.08
N SER A 307 21.42 -2.14 21.26
CA SER A 307 20.91 -1.78 22.59
C SER A 307 20.34 -2.98 23.35
N GLN A 308 19.82 -3.98 22.63
CA GLN A 308 19.26 -5.21 23.19
C GLN A 308 20.32 -6.25 23.59
N ASN A 309 21.57 -6.13 23.11
CA ASN A 309 22.62 -7.14 23.30
C ASN A 309 23.98 -6.52 23.71
N GLU A 310 23.97 -5.47 24.56
CA GLU A 310 25.15 -4.68 24.94
C GLU A 310 26.36 -5.49 25.44
N GLN A 311 26.13 -6.61 26.13
CA GLN A 311 27.22 -7.45 26.65
C GLN A 311 27.98 -8.19 25.53
N GLN A 312 27.30 -8.55 24.45
CA GLN A 312 27.86 -9.34 23.35
C GLN A 312 28.69 -8.48 22.37
N TYR A 313 28.45 -7.16 22.32
CA TYR A 313 29.06 -6.27 21.31
C TYR A 313 30.29 -5.47 21.76
N LYS A 314 30.88 -5.79 22.90
CA LYS A 314 32.16 -5.19 23.30
C LYS A 314 33.31 -5.56 22.36
N GLU A 315 33.27 -6.76 21.77
CA GLU A 315 34.33 -7.28 20.90
C GLU A 315 34.25 -6.75 19.46
N THR A 316 33.06 -6.33 19.00
CA THR A 316 32.84 -5.79 17.64
C THR A 316 32.60 -4.28 17.61
N LYS A 317 32.87 -3.59 18.73
CA LYS A 317 32.59 -2.14 18.89
C LYS A 317 33.15 -1.29 17.75
N THR A 318 34.40 -1.54 17.34
CA THR A 318 35.05 -0.77 16.27
C THR A 318 34.31 -0.87 14.92
N MET A 319 33.73 -2.04 14.60
CA MET A 319 32.97 -2.22 13.37
C MET A 319 31.67 -1.41 13.40
N TRP A 320 30.95 -1.43 14.52
CA TRP A 320 29.73 -0.66 14.71
C TRP A 320 29.98 0.85 14.72
N ASP A 321 31.04 1.31 15.38
CA ASP A 321 31.45 2.72 15.37
C ASP A 321 31.72 3.21 13.93
N ILE A 322 32.38 2.40 13.10
CA ILE A 322 32.59 2.69 11.67
C ILE A 322 31.26 2.76 10.92
N ARG A 323 30.35 1.81 11.17
CA ARG A 323 29.06 1.75 10.48
C ARG A 323 28.16 2.95 10.84
N PHE A 324 28.07 3.32 12.11
CA PHE A 324 27.35 4.53 12.53
C PHE A 324 27.96 5.81 11.98
N ALA A 325 29.30 5.91 11.96
CA ALA A 325 29.98 7.06 11.35
C ALA A 325 29.67 7.18 9.84
N ARG A 326 29.48 6.05 9.14
CA ARG A 326 29.04 6.06 7.74
C ARG A 326 27.60 6.58 7.60
N TYR A 327 26.66 6.12 8.45
CA TYR A 327 25.29 6.64 8.46
C TYR A 327 25.24 8.13 8.70
N GLU A 328 25.93 8.60 9.74
CA GLU A 328 26.02 10.01 10.09
C GLU A 328 26.57 10.84 8.93
N LYS A 329 27.69 10.42 8.35
CA LYS A 329 28.32 11.12 7.23
C LYS A 329 27.41 11.20 6.01
N LEU A 330 26.69 10.12 5.68
CA LEU A 330 25.80 10.06 4.54
C LEU A 330 24.57 10.97 4.74
N VAL A 331 23.92 10.87 5.90
CA VAL A 331 22.78 11.71 6.28
C VAL A 331 23.13 13.19 6.18
N HIS A 332 24.20 13.63 6.87
CA HIS A 332 24.63 15.03 6.85
C HIS A 332 24.95 15.53 5.43
N LYS A 333 25.61 14.69 4.61
CA LYS A 333 25.97 15.05 3.24
C LYS A 333 24.72 15.31 2.38
N VAL A 334 23.74 14.43 2.47
CA VAL A 334 22.48 14.52 1.71
C VAL A 334 21.66 15.70 2.23
N GLU A 335 21.47 15.80 3.54
CA GLU A 335 20.65 16.82 4.18
C GLU A 335 21.14 18.24 3.88
N ASN A 336 22.46 18.50 4.01
CA ASN A 336 23.04 19.80 3.67
C ASN A 336 22.77 20.21 2.22
N PHE A 337 22.72 19.25 1.30
CA PHE A 337 22.45 19.51 -0.10
C PHE A 337 20.95 19.72 -0.39
N LEU A 338 20.07 19.05 0.35
CA LEU A 338 18.62 19.17 0.22
C LEU A 338 18.05 20.46 0.83
N HIS A 339 18.78 21.13 1.72
CA HIS A 339 18.41 22.45 2.25
C HIS A 339 18.51 23.60 1.22
N GLN A 340 19.03 23.36 0.02
CA GLN A 340 19.14 24.40 -1.01
C GLN A 340 17.75 24.84 -1.52
N PRO A 341 17.50 26.15 -1.71
CA PRO A 341 16.19 26.67 -2.08
C PRO A 341 15.72 26.23 -3.48
N LYS A 342 16.65 25.83 -4.36
CA LYS A 342 16.35 25.35 -5.71
C LYS A 342 15.37 24.17 -5.74
N TRP A 343 15.37 23.33 -4.71
CA TRP A 343 14.53 22.13 -4.68
C TRP A 343 13.04 22.43 -4.57
N ARG A 344 12.68 23.56 -3.94
CA ARG A 344 11.28 23.99 -3.90
C ARG A 344 10.74 24.26 -5.30
N HIS A 345 11.55 24.87 -6.17
CA HIS A 345 11.15 25.13 -7.55
C HIS A 345 10.94 23.82 -8.33
N VAL A 346 11.85 22.85 -8.17
CA VAL A 346 11.74 21.52 -8.78
C VAL A 346 10.45 20.81 -8.35
N VAL A 347 10.08 20.91 -7.06
CA VAL A 347 8.83 20.32 -6.54
C VAL A 347 7.60 20.99 -7.18
N TYR A 348 7.59 22.31 -7.33
CA TYR A 348 6.47 23.00 -8.00
C TYR A 348 6.37 22.67 -9.49
N GLN A 349 7.50 22.49 -10.18
CA GLN A 349 7.49 22.00 -11.56
C GLN A 349 6.88 20.60 -11.67
N GLU A 350 7.23 19.71 -10.73
CA GLU A 350 6.64 18.38 -10.66
C GLU A 350 5.13 18.43 -10.32
N LEU A 351 4.69 19.31 -9.44
CA LEU A 351 3.26 19.44 -9.14
C LEU A 351 2.45 19.96 -10.34
N ALA A 352 3.02 20.87 -11.14
CA ALA A 352 2.38 21.44 -12.31
C ALA A 352 2.38 20.50 -13.53
N GLU A 353 3.42 19.68 -13.70
CA GLU A 353 3.47 18.65 -14.74
C GLU A 353 3.97 17.34 -14.11
N PRO A 354 3.10 16.58 -13.44
CA PRO A 354 3.57 15.43 -12.68
C PRO A 354 4.14 14.36 -13.61
N LYS A 355 5.15 13.65 -13.17
CA LYS A 355 5.82 12.58 -13.94
C LYS A 355 5.98 11.36 -13.05
N GLU A 356 6.19 11.60 -11.76
CA GLU A 356 6.36 10.58 -10.75
C GLU A 356 5.09 10.30 -9.95
N SER A 357 5.11 9.21 -9.19
CA SER A 357 3.96 8.76 -8.38
C SER A 357 3.64 9.68 -7.21
N ASP A 358 2.36 9.79 -6.84
CA ASP A 358 1.87 10.55 -5.68
C ASP A 358 2.61 10.18 -4.39
N ARG A 359 2.91 8.88 -4.20
CA ARG A 359 3.66 8.39 -3.04
C ARG A 359 5.04 9.05 -2.94
N LEU A 360 5.73 9.18 -4.07
CA LEU A 360 7.06 9.77 -4.12
C LEU A 360 7.01 11.29 -3.94
N ILE A 361 6.01 11.94 -4.57
CA ILE A 361 5.75 13.38 -4.41
C ILE A 361 5.46 13.72 -2.95
N VAL A 362 4.52 13.01 -2.32
CA VAL A 362 4.17 13.19 -0.90
C VAL A 362 5.38 12.95 0.00
N LYS A 363 6.19 11.91 -0.26
CA LYS A 363 7.43 11.65 0.50
C LYS A 363 8.38 12.85 0.46
N VAL A 364 8.59 13.46 -0.70
CA VAL A 364 9.45 14.64 -0.86
C VAL A 364 8.85 15.87 -0.18
N LEU A 365 7.54 16.10 -0.33
CA LEU A 365 6.84 17.20 0.33
C LEU A 365 6.99 17.14 1.86
N LEU A 366 6.80 15.95 2.44
CA LEU A 366 6.97 15.73 3.88
C LEU A 366 8.41 15.97 4.33
N PHE A 367 9.39 15.45 3.59
CA PHE A 367 10.80 15.66 3.91
C PHE A 367 11.18 17.15 3.90
N LEU A 368 10.74 17.90 2.89
CA LEU A 368 11.01 19.33 2.77
C LEU A 368 10.08 20.20 3.63
N ASN A 369 9.14 19.59 4.36
CA ASN A 369 8.07 20.24 5.11
C ASN A 369 7.35 21.32 4.28
N MET A 370 7.05 20.99 3.02
CA MET A 370 6.35 21.86 2.08
C MET A 370 4.84 21.66 2.20
N ARG A 371 4.10 22.77 2.18
CA ARG A 371 2.64 22.82 2.18
C ARG A 371 2.18 23.75 1.05
N PRO A 372 2.25 23.30 -0.21
CA PRO A 372 1.75 24.06 -1.35
C PRO A 372 0.26 24.39 -1.19
N ASP A 373 -0.22 25.45 -1.84
CA ASP A 373 -1.66 25.73 -1.89
C ASP A 373 -2.40 24.56 -2.55
N PHE A 374 -3.66 24.31 -2.17
CA PHE A 374 -4.44 23.18 -2.70
C PHE A 374 -4.51 23.19 -4.23
N SER A 375 -4.58 24.37 -4.85
CA SER A 375 -4.59 24.54 -6.31
C SER A 375 -3.36 23.97 -7.02
N ALA A 376 -2.21 23.85 -6.33
CA ALA A 376 -1.01 23.24 -6.91
C ALA A 376 -1.15 21.74 -7.11
N PHE A 377 -2.13 21.08 -6.47
CA PHE A 377 -2.35 19.64 -6.58
C PHE A 377 -3.35 19.25 -7.66
N ILE A 378 -3.97 20.21 -8.36
CA ILE A 378 -5.06 19.92 -9.32
C ILE A 378 -4.60 19.02 -10.46
N ASP A 379 -3.45 19.30 -11.07
CA ASP A 379 -2.90 18.45 -12.15
C ASP A 379 -2.54 17.05 -11.65
N LEU A 380 -2.11 16.92 -10.39
CA LEU A 380 -1.84 15.63 -9.77
C LEU A 380 -3.13 14.86 -9.48
N LEU A 381 -4.12 15.51 -8.86
CA LEU A 381 -5.43 14.94 -8.58
C LEU A 381 -6.17 14.53 -9.86
N SER A 382 -5.95 15.20 -10.98
CA SER A 382 -6.57 14.83 -12.27
C SER A 382 -6.21 13.41 -12.75
N ARG A 383 -5.06 12.87 -12.30
CA ARG A 383 -4.63 11.50 -12.64
C ARG A 383 -5.39 10.45 -11.86
N GLN A 384 -5.63 10.73 -10.58
CA GLN A 384 -6.32 9.86 -9.65
C GLN A 384 -7.09 10.71 -8.63
N PRO A 385 -8.34 11.11 -8.94
CA PRO A 385 -9.10 12.07 -8.14
C PRO A 385 -9.29 11.68 -6.68
N LEU A 386 -9.34 10.37 -6.40
CA LEU A 386 -9.50 9.78 -5.08
C LEU A 386 -8.29 8.90 -4.70
N GLY A 387 -7.08 9.44 -4.82
CA GLY A 387 -5.82 8.78 -4.47
C GLY A 387 -5.54 8.78 -2.97
N PHE A 388 -5.19 7.62 -2.39
CA PHE A 388 -4.98 7.50 -0.93
C PHE A 388 -3.77 8.26 -0.39
N ASN A 389 -2.69 8.40 -1.17
CA ASN A 389 -1.50 9.11 -0.69
C ASN A 389 -1.78 10.60 -0.44
N LEU A 390 -2.56 11.23 -1.32
CA LEU A 390 -2.98 12.61 -1.18
C LEU A 390 -4.04 12.77 -0.10
N MET A 391 -4.98 11.83 0.02
CA MET A 391 -5.92 11.77 1.14
C MET A 391 -5.20 11.81 2.49
N ASP A 392 -4.19 10.95 2.68
CA ASP A 392 -3.39 10.93 3.91
C ASP A 392 -2.61 12.24 4.09
N PHE A 393 -2.01 12.79 3.03
CA PHE A 393 -1.32 14.07 3.11
C PHE A 393 -2.24 15.21 3.58
N PHE A 394 -3.44 15.34 2.98
CA PHE A 394 -4.37 16.41 3.31
C PHE A 394 -5.08 16.20 4.64
N LEU A 395 -5.67 15.03 4.86
CA LEU A 395 -6.60 14.80 5.97
C LEU A 395 -5.92 14.19 7.20
N LYS A 396 -4.85 13.41 7.04
CA LYS A 396 -4.16 12.78 8.18
C LYS A 396 -2.97 13.62 8.66
N ILE A 397 -2.17 14.17 7.75
CA ILE A 397 -0.94 14.88 8.09
C ILE A 397 -1.19 16.39 8.28
N TYR A 398 -1.88 17.04 7.33
CA TYR A 398 -2.13 18.49 7.36
C TYR A 398 -3.62 18.91 7.33
N PRO A 399 -4.50 18.31 8.15
CA PRO A 399 -5.93 18.65 8.12
C PRO A 399 -6.22 20.12 8.47
N GLU A 400 -5.39 20.74 9.30
CA GLU A 400 -5.56 22.16 9.65
C GLU A 400 -5.39 23.10 8.46
N VAL A 401 -4.69 22.64 7.41
CA VAL A 401 -4.37 23.43 6.22
C VAL A 401 -5.34 23.15 5.09
N TYR A 402 -5.75 21.89 4.89
CA TYR A 402 -6.43 21.47 3.66
C TYR A 402 -7.87 20.99 3.84
N PHE A 403 -8.36 20.87 5.06
CA PHE A 403 -9.67 20.24 5.30
C PHE A 403 -10.81 20.93 4.56
N ASP A 404 -10.81 22.26 4.55
CA ASP A 404 -11.91 23.06 3.98
C ASP A 404 -11.86 22.97 2.43
N GLU A 405 -10.67 23.08 1.82
CA GLU A 405 -10.48 22.90 0.38
C GLU A 405 -10.76 21.47 -0.09
N VAL A 406 -10.45 20.45 0.73
CA VAL A 406 -10.81 19.07 0.42
C VAL A 406 -12.33 18.89 0.42
N CYS A 407 -13.05 19.53 1.35
CA CYS A 407 -14.51 19.51 1.37
C CYS A 407 -15.09 20.16 0.11
N GLU A 408 -14.55 21.29 -0.34
CA GLU A 408 -14.94 21.94 -1.60
C GLU A 408 -14.62 21.06 -2.82
N TYR A 409 -13.42 20.49 -2.87
CA TYR A 409 -13.01 19.60 -3.95
C TYR A 409 -13.93 18.38 -4.09
N LEU A 410 -14.22 17.67 -2.98
CA LEU A 410 -15.14 16.53 -3.02
C LEU A 410 -16.56 16.93 -3.38
N GLN A 411 -17.00 18.13 -3.02
CA GLN A 411 -18.31 18.65 -3.40
C GLN A 411 -18.45 18.76 -4.92
N ASP A 412 -17.36 19.11 -5.61
CA ASP A 412 -17.34 19.30 -7.06
C ASP A 412 -17.16 17.99 -7.83
N ILE A 413 -16.41 17.03 -7.30
CA ILE A 413 -16.07 15.79 -8.03
C ILE A 413 -17.02 14.62 -7.78
N LEU A 414 -17.69 14.56 -6.62
CA LEU A 414 -18.57 13.44 -6.30
C LEU A 414 -19.92 13.61 -7.00
N ASN A 415 -20.36 12.56 -7.71
CA ASN A 415 -21.69 12.55 -8.33
C ASN A 415 -22.77 12.62 -7.22
N PRO A 416 -23.74 13.57 -7.28
CA PRO A 416 -24.85 13.64 -6.32
C PRO A 416 -25.63 12.33 -6.17
N ASP A 417 -25.75 11.52 -7.23
CA ASP A 417 -26.45 10.23 -7.21
C ASP A 417 -25.84 9.24 -6.21
N LEU A 418 -24.55 9.41 -5.86
CA LEU A 418 -23.85 8.62 -4.86
C LEU A 418 -24.59 8.60 -3.50
N PHE A 419 -25.17 9.73 -3.11
CA PHE A 419 -25.91 9.88 -1.85
C PHE A 419 -27.35 9.36 -1.94
N THR A 420 -27.74 8.78 -3.09
CA THR A 420 -29.07 8.17 -3.32
C THR A 420 -29.02 6.66 -3.43
N LEU A 421 -27.81 6.07 -3.37
CA LEU A 421 -27.62 4.63 -3.42
C LEU A 421 -28.33 3.93 -2.25
N PRO A 422 -28.84 2.69 -2.45
CA PRO A 422 -29.46 1.92 -1.38
C PRO A 422 -28.51 1.70 -0.20
N MET A 423 -28.99 1.90 1.02
CA MET A 423 -28.19 1.72 2.23
C MET A 423 -27.87 0.25 2.48
N GLU A 424 -26.60 -0.03 2.77
CA GLU A 424 -26.12 -1.36 3.12
C GLU A 424 -26.17 -1.56 4.65
N ALA A 425 -26.47 -2.79 5.08
CA ALA A 425 -26.50 -3.14 6.50
C ALA A 425 -25.09 -3.37 7.07
N GLU A 426 -24.19 -3.96 6.28
CA GLU A 426 -22.85 -4.37 6.69
C GLU A 426 -21.85 -4.10 5.56
N THR A 427 -20.62 -3.76 5.92
CA THR A 427 -19.52 -3.57 4.96
C THR A 427 -19.05 -4.95 4.46
N PRO A 428 -18.81 -5.13 3.15
CA PRO A 428 -18.27 -6.37 2.62
C PRO A 428 -16.91 -6.72 3.24
N GLU A 429 -16.66 -8.00 3.54
CA GLU A 429 -15.36 -8.44 4.09
C GLU A 429 -14.19 -8.19 3.14
N ASN A 430 -14.43 -8.27 1.82
CA ASN A 430 -13.42 -8.03 0.78
C ASN A 430 -14.02 -7.15 -0.33
N PRO A 431 -14.05 -5.83 -0.14
CA PRO A 431 -14.63 -4.92 -1.13
C PRO A 431 -13.75 -4.84 -2.38
N ASP A 432 -14.39 -4.77 -3.55
CA ASP A 432 -13.70 -4.50 -4.80
C ASP A 432 -13.10 -3.09 -4.77
N MET A 433 -11.82 -2.96 -5.12
CA MET A 433 -11.09 -1.69 -5.15
C MET A 433 -11.49 -0.81 -6.34
N ASN A 434 -12.72 -0.30 -6.33
CA ASN A 434 -13.31 0.56 -7.34
C ASN A 434 -13.40 2.03 -6.86
N ASP A 435 -13.94 2.92 -7.70
CA ASP A 435 -14.07 4.35 -7.37
C ASP A 435 -15.09 4.60 -6.24
N LEU A 436 -16.11 3.74 -6.11
CA LEU A 436 -17.07 3.80 -5.01
C LEU A 436 -16.38 3.55 -3.67
N TYR A 437 -15.58 2.49 -3.57
CA TYR A 437 -14.78 2.19 -2.38
C TYR A 437 -13.83 3.33 -2.04
N ARG A 438 -13.20 3.95 -3.04
CA ARG A 438 -12.33 5.12 -2.81
C ARG A 438 -13.11 6.32 -2.27
N ALA A 439 -14.31 6.57 -2.79
CA ALA A 439 -15.17 7.65 -2.30
C ALA A 439 -15.56 7.39 -0.84
N ASP A 440 -15.94 6.15 -0.50
CA ASP A 440 -16.26 5.73 0.86
C ASP A 440 -15.10 6.04 1.82
N MET A 441 -13.87 5.67 1.45
CA MET A 441 -12.67 5.93 2.25
C MET A 441 -12.40 7.43 2.48
N TRP A 442 -12.58 8.27 1.44
CA TRP A 442 -12.40 9.72 1.58
C TRP A 442 -13.45 10.35 2.48
N LEU A 443 -14.72 9.95 2.33
CA LEU A 443 -15.82 10.44 3.14
C LEU A 443 -15.68 10.03 4.60
N GLU A 444 -15.39 8.75 4.86
CA GLU A 444 -15.07 8.25 6.20
C GLU A 444 -13.95 9.09 6.82
N LYS A 445 -12.86 9.33 6.06
CA LYS A 445 -11.71 10.05 6.57
C LYS A 445 -12.03 11.50 6.94
N ILE A 446 -12.86 12.20 6.15
CA ILE A 446 -13.34 13.55 6.50
C ILE A 446 -14.06 13.52 7.86
N PHE A 447 -14.97 12.58 8.06
CA PHE A 447 -15.73 12.49 9.30
C PHE A 447 -14.89 12.08 10.50
N VAL A 448 -13.85 11.25 10.32
CA VAL A 448 -12.89 10.90 11.37
C VAL A 448 -12.04 12.12 11.77
N VAL A 449 -11.67 12.98 10.81
CA VAL A 449 -10.84 14.16 11.08
C VAL A 449 -11.59 15.26 11.83
N MET A 450 -12.89 15.45 11.56
CA MET A 450 -13.73 16.43 12.24
C MET A 450 -13.58 16.40 13.78
N PRO A 451 -13.84 15.27 14.47
CA PRO A 451 -13.68 15.17 15.92
C PRO A 451 -12.23 15.30 16.37
N GLU A 452 -11.28 14.67 15.67
CA GLU A 452 -9.85 14.69 16.03
C GLU A 452 -9.25 16.09 16.03
N LYS A 453 -9.71 16.95 15.10
CA LYS A 453 -9.15 18.29 14.83
C LYS A 453 -10.11 19.42 15.13
N ARG A 454 -11.26 19.13 15.77
CA ARG A 454 -12.31 20.10 16.11
C ARG A 454 -12.87 20.87 14.89
N LYS A 455 -12.76 20.29 13.70
CA LYS A 455 -13.42 20.78 12.47
C LYS A 455 -14.90 20.38 12.49
N TYR A 456 -15.74 21.08 11.75
CA TYR A 456 -17.18 20.79 11.70
C TYR A 456 -17.82 21.33 10.42
N GLU A 457 -18.38 20.44 9.61
CA GLU A 457 -19.15 20.77 8.42
C GLU A 457 -20.52 20.08 8.49
N GLU A 458 -21.57 20.87 8.76
CA GLU A 458 -22.91 20.36 9.04
C GLU A 458 -23.53 19.64 7.84
N ASP A 459 -23.48 20.23 6.65
CA ASP A 459 -24.09 19.66 5.45
C ASP A 459 -23.40 18.35 5.04
N TRP A 460 -22.07 18.26 5.22
CA TRP A 460 -21.34 17.00 5.05
C TRP A 460 -21.81 15.94 6.04
N CYS A 461 -21.94 16.27 7.32
CA CYS A 461 -22.44 15.34 8.32
C CYS A 461 -23.85 14.83 8.00
N ILE A 462 -24.76 15.70 7.58
CA ILE A 462 -26.12 15.35 7.17
C ILE A 462 -26.11 14.39 5.98
N ARG A 463 -25.28 14.64 4.96
CA ARG A 463 -25.12 13.70 3.84
C ARG A 463 -24.56 12.36 4.29
N GLY A 464 -23.57 12.39 5.18
CA GLY A 464 -22.89 11.20 5.69
C GLY A 464 -23.83 10.24 6.42
N ILE A 465 -24.78 10.73 7.23
CA ILE A 465 -25.72 9.86 7.96
C ILE A 465 -26.74 9.14 7.06
N HIS A 466 -26.92 9.61 5.82
CA HIS A 466 -27.79 8.98 4.82
C HIS A 466 -27.01 8.17 3.77
N TYR A 467 -25.69 8.06 3.93
CA TYR A 467 -24.82 7.45 2.94
C TYR A 467 -24.96 5.92 2.86
N HIS A 468 -24.64 5.32 1.71
CA HIS A 468 -24.87 3.89 1.46
C HIS A 468 -24.03 2.96 2.36
N ASN A 469 -22.76 3.33 2.60
CA ASN A 469 -21.81 2.56 3.38
C ASN A 469 -21.99 2.78 4.90
N PRO A 470 -22.11 1.72 5.72
CA PRO A 470 -22.37 1.84 7.16
C PRO A 470 -21.21 2.46 7.97
N ASP A 471 -19.95 2.26 7.57
CA ASP A 471 -18.79 2.81 8.29
C ASP A 471 -18.70 4.33 8.13
N VAL A 472 -19.05 4.83 6.94
CA VAL A 472 -19.19 6.27 6.66
C VAL A 472 -20.29 6.87 7.52
N ARG A 473 -21.46 6.23 7.60
CA ARG A 473 -22.57 6.69 8.45
C ARG A 473 -22.18 6.75 9.93
N LEU A 474 -21.50 5.71 10.42
CA LEU A 474 -21.04 5.65 11.80
C LEU A 474 -20.07 6.79 12.12
N SER A 475 -19.13 7.06 11.22
CA SER A 475 -18.16 8.15 11.35
C SER A 475 -18.84 9.51 11.31
N ALA A 476 -19.82 9.72 10.43
CA ALA A 476 -20.61 10.95 10.36
C ALA A 476 -21.42 11.19 11.65
N LEU A 477 -22.04 10.15 12.21
CA LEU A 477 -22.74 10.24 13.50
C LEU A 477 -21.79 10.59 14.64
N GLN A 478 -20.57 10.04 14.64
CA GLN A 478 -19.54 10.39 15.62
C GLN A 478 -19.13 11.87 15.53
N ALA A 479 -18.93 12.38 14.30
CA ALA A 479 -18.64 13.79 14.08
C ALA A 479 -19.78 14.70 14.59
N LEU A 480 -21.04 14.35 14.31
CA LEU A 480 -22.22 15.06 14.82
C LEU A 480 -22.29 15.01 16.35
N GLN A 481 -22.06 13.85 16.95
CA GLN A 481 -22.17 13.66 18.39
C GLN A 481 -21.22 14.58 19.16
N GLN A 482 -19.97 14.75 18.70
CA GLN A 482 -19.00 15.63 19.35
C GLN A 482 -19.28 17.12 19.14
N SER A 483 -20.02 17.46 18.09
CA SER A 483 -20.40 18.82 17.73
C SER A 483 -21.82 19.19 18.14
N LYS A 484 -22.42 18.46 19.10
CA LYS A 484 -23.81 18.64 19.56
C LYS A 484 -24.17 20.08 19.94
N THR A 485 -23.24 20.84 20.48
CA THR A 485 -23.45 22.25 20.84
C THR A 485 -23.61 23.19 19.64
N LYS A 486 -23.23 22.75 18.44
CA LYS A 486 -23.29 23.50 17.18
C LYS A 486 -24.47 23.11 16.29
N TRP A 487 -25.33 22.18 16.73
CA TRP A 487 -26.39 21.64 15.88
C TRP A 487 -27.42 22.69 15.49
N SER A 488 -27.72 22.77 14.20
CA SER A 488 -28.94 23.44 13.75
C SER A 488 -30.19 22.56 13.97
N PRO A 489 -31.41 23.15 13.94
CA PRO A 489 -32.66 22.38 13.97
C PRO A 489 -32.79 21.36 12.83
N LYS A 490 -32.09 21.57 11.70
CA LYS A 490 -32.09 20.67 10.55
C LYS A 490 -31.57 19.28 10.92
N ILE A 491 -30.53 19.20 11.76
CA ILE A 491 -29.91 17.93 12.16
C ILE A 491 -30.91 17.01 12.86
N ILE A 492 -31.74 17.53 13.77
CA ILE A 492 -32.73 16.71 14.48
C ILE A 492 -33.70 16.06 13.48
N THR A 493 -34.17 16.86 12.51
CA THR A 493 -35.09 16.37 11.46
C THR A 493 -34.43 15.30 10.58
N GLU A 494 -33.18 15.49 10.20
CA GLU A 494 -32.45 14.52 9.37
C GLU A 494 -32.08 13.23 10.14
N LEU A 495 -31.74 13.33 11.42
CA LEU A 495 -31.53 12.16 12.28
C LEU A 495 -32.82 11.34 12.45
N GLU A 496 -33.97 11.99 12.63
CA GLU A 496 -35.28 11.28 12.70
C GLU A 496 -35.57 10.53 11.39
N LYS A 497 -35.30 11.15 10.24
CA LYS A 497 -35.42 10.50 8.93
C LYS A 497 -34.45 9.31 8.81
N ALA A 498 -33.20 9.49 9.19
CA ALA A 498 -32.17 8.44 9.13
C ALA A 498 -32.56 7.23 9.99
N ALA A 499 -33.04 7.47 11.22
CA ALA A 499 -33.49 6.40 12.12
C ALA A 499 -34.64 5.54 11.55
N ALA A 500 -35.51 6.13 10.72
CA ALA A 500 -36.66 5.45 10.15
C ALA A 500 -36.27 4.44 9.05
N VAL A 501 -35.18 4.71 8.32
CA VAL A 501 -34.76 3.92 7.14
C VAL A 501 -33.49 3.10 7.36
N GLU A 502 -32.77 3.33 8.47
CA GLU A 502 -31.47 2.70 8.75
C GLU A 502 -31.58 1.16 8.83
N PRO A 503 -30.88 0.41 7.94
CA PRO A 503 -30.89 -1.05 7.95
C PRO A 503 -30.00 -1.66 9.05
N ASN A 504 -28.98 -0.96 9.54
CA ASN A 504 -28.09 -1.46 10.57
C ASN A 504 -28.63 -1.14 11.99
N GLU A 505 -29.01 -2.18 12.73
CA GLU A 505 -29.59 -2.05 14.07
C GLU A 505 -28.67 -1.36 15.10
N LYS A 506 -27.34 -1.45 14.95
CA LYS A 506 -26.39 -0.74 15.84
C LYS A 506 -26.43 0.77 15.56
N ILE A 507 -26.39 1.15 14.29
CA ILE A 507 -26.45 2.56 13.87
C ILE A 507 -27.80 3.16 14.27
N LYS A 508 -28.90 2.43 14.04
CA LYS A 508 -30.25 2.85 14.43
C LYS A 508 -30.38 3.13 15.92
N LYS A 509 -29.86 2.23 16.77
CA LYS A 509 -29.79 2.45 18.23
C LYS A 509 -28.96 3.68 18.59
N ARG A 510 -27.86 3.93 17.90
CA ARG A 510 -27.01 5.10 18.11
C ARG A 510 -27.74 6.40 17.78
N ILE A 511 -28.44 6.46 16.65
CA ILE A 511 -29.27 7.62 16.27
C ILE A 511 -30.37 7.86 17.32
N ALA A 512 -31.05 6.81 17.77
CA ALA A 512 -32.09 6.91 18.80
C ALA A 512 -31.53 7.51 20.12
N LYS A 513 -30.36 7.05 20.57
CA LYS A 513 -29.65 7.62 21.74
C LYS A 513 -29.27 9.10 21.54
N MET A 514 -29.01 9.53 20.30
CA MET A 514 -28.65 10.93 20.00
C MET A 514 -29.87 11.87 20.03
N LEU A 515 -31.00 11.44 19.48
CA LEU A 515 -32.28 12.17 19.41
C LEU A 515 -32.97 12.24 20.76
N HIS A 516 -33.03 11.11 21.44
CA HIS A 516 -33.54 10.96 22.79
C HIS A 516 -32.36 10.48 23.62
N PRO A 517 -31.46 11.38 24.08
CA PRO A 517 -30.54 11.01 25.15
C PRO A 517 -31.43 10.51 26.25
N GLY A 518 -31.47 9.18 26.41
CA GLY A 518 -32.49 8.53 27.21
C GLY A 518 -32.59 9.23 28.55
N GLU A 519 -33.82 9.37 29.05
CA GLU A 519 -34.02 9.58 30.48
C GLU A 519 -33.02 8.69 31.20
N VAL A 520 -32.05 9.33 31.84
CA VAL A 520 -31.04 8.66 32.65
C VAL A 520 -31.81 7.70 33.55
N PRO A 521 -31.58 6.37 33.51
CA PRO A 521 -32.18 5.47 34.48
C PRO A 521 -31.83 6.05 35.86
N GLU A 522 -32.83 6.45 36.65
CA GLU A 522 -32.63 7.21 37.89
C GLU A 522 -31.42 6.68 38.67
N GLY A 523 -30.37 7.52 38.81
CA GLY A 523 -29.18 7.22 39.60
C GLY A 523 -27.84 7.00 38.88
N ARG A 524 -27.74 7.18 37.54
CA ARG A 524 -26.44 7.12 36.82
C ARG A 524 -25.96 8.49 36.35
N GLU A 525 -24.80 8.95 36.80
CA GLU A 525 -24.30 10.30 36.55
C GLU A 525 -23.26 10.32 35.40
N GLN A 526 -23.44 11.25 34.45
CA GLN A 526 -22.45 11.59 33.43
C GLN A 526 -21.52 12.70 33.97
N ARG A 527 -20.22 12.41 34.12
CA ARG A 527 -19.26 13.37 34.66
C ARG A 527 -18.04 13.47 33.75
N TYR A 528 -17.75 14.68 33.28
CA TYR A 528 -16.54 14.99 32.51
C TYR A 528 -15.55 15.73 33.39
N LEU A 529 -14.32 15.24 33.40
CA LEU A 529 -13.19 15.87 34.06
C LEU A 529 -12.32 16.57 33.02
N LYS A 530 -11.73 17.70 33.39
CA LYS A 530 -10.74 18.35 32.52
C LYS A 530 -9.53 17.43 32.42
N PRO A 531 -9.07 17.06 31.20
CA PRO A 531 -7.85 16.28 31.06
C PRO A 531 -6.69 17.05 31.67
N THR A 532 -6.09 16.51 32.73
CA THR A 532 -4.95 17.12 33.40
C THR A 532 -3.63 16.79 32.70
N GLN A 533 -3.63 15.83 31.78
CA GLN A 533 -2.44 15.32 31.10
C GLN A 533 -2.68 15.11 29.59
N PRO A 534 -1.63 15.22 28.74
CA PRO A 534 -1.72 14.95 27.31
C PRO A 534 -2.07 13.48 27.04
N PRO A 535 -2.64 13.15 25.86
CA PRO A 535 -3.08 11.80 25.54
C PRO A 535 -1.93 10.79 25.69
N LEU A 536 -2.21 9.71 26.42
CA LEU A 536 -1.22 8.71 26.79
C LEU A 536 -1.27 7.54 25.80
N SER A 537 -0.12 7.16 25.23
CA SER A 537 0.06 5.89 24.53
C SER A 537 0.95 4.95 25.35
N PRO A 538 0.69 3.63 25.33
CA PRO A 538 1.57 2.64 25.93
C PRO A 538 2.95 2.61 25.26
N ALA A 539 4.01 2.50 26.06
CA ALA A 539 5.37 2.31 25.56
C ALA A 539 5.99 1.02 26.13
N ILE A 540 6.85 0.35 25.36
CA ILE A 540 7.53 -0.90 25.76
C ILE A 540 8.37 -0.71 27.05
N THR A 541 8.79 0.52 27.34
CA THR A 541 9.56 0.88 28.53
C THR A 541 8.72 1.06 29.80
N ASP A 542 7.40 1.13 29.67
CA ASP A 542 6.50 1.33 30.81
C ASP A 542 6.44 0.07 31.68
N LYS A 543 6.13 0.24 32.96
CA LYS A 543 6.12 -0.86 33.93
C LYS A 543 4.75 -1.05 34.52
N GLU A 544 4.17 -2.23 34.31
CA GLU A 544 2.94 -2.66 34.97
C GLU A 544 3.13 -2.69 36.48
N LEU A 545 2.19 -2.09 37.20
CA LEU A 545 2.19 -2.01 38.66
C LEU A 545 1.15 -2.94 39.27
N LEU A 546 -0.08 -2.92 38.74
CA LEU A 546 -1.21 -3.60 39.36
C LEU A 546 -2.32 -3.91 38.34
N HIS A 547 -2.80 -5.14 38.32
CA HIS A 547 -4.07 -5.48 37.66
C HIS A 547 -5.22 -5.32 38.65
N THR A 548 -6.25 -4.58 38.26
CA THR A 548 -7.44 -4.32 39.09
C THR A 548 -8.67 -4.17 38.18
N TYR A 549 -9.75 -3.58 38.68
CA TYR A 549 -10.97 -3.32 37.92
C TYR A 549 -11.51 -1.93 38.22
N ILE A 550 -12.38 -1.42 37.35
CA ILE A 550 -13.04 -0.13 37.58
C ILE A 550 -14.23 -0.35 38.51
N ALA A 551 -14.22 0.30 39.67
CA ALA A 551 -15.31 0.29 40.63
C ALA A 551 -16.29 1.43 40.38
N GLY A 552 -17.58 1.22 40.70
CA GLY A 552 -18.61 2.26 40.63
C GLY A 552 -19.13 2.53 39.23
N THR A 553 -18.83 1.67 38.25
CA THR A 553 -19.32 1.74 36.86
C THR A 553 -20.85 1.70 36.80
N GLN A 554 -21.51 1.02 37.75
CA GLN A 554 -22.97 0.94 37.84
C GLN A 554 -23.67 2.28 38.12
N PHE A 555 -22.93 3.28 38.62
CA PHE A 555 -23.41 4.63 38.88
C PHE A 555 -23.07 5.60 37.73
N ARG A 556 -22.50 5.09 36.63
CA ARG A 556 -22.05 5.87 35.47
C ARG A 556 -22.79 5.41 34.22
N ASP A 557 -23.10 6.35 33.33
CA ASP A 557 -23.68 6.04 32.03
C ASP A 557 -22.57 5.70 31.03
N LEU A 558 -22.15 4.44 30.99
CA LEU A 558 -21.08 4.00 30.09
C LEU A 558 -21.54 3.78 28.65
N SER A 559 -22.85 3.85 28.39
CA SER A 559 -23.44 3.52 27.09
C SER A 559 -23.09 4.49 25.95
N ILE A 560 -22.49 5.63 26.28
CA ILE A 560 -22.07 6.70 25.37
C ILE A 560 -20.69 6.44 24.75
N ILE A 561 -19.85 5.71 25.48
CA ILE A 561 -18.43 5.48 25.18
C ILE A 561 -18.10 4.00 25.01
N ALA A 562 -19.04 3.09 25.30
CA ALA A 562 -18.83 1.65 25.22
C ALA A 562 -18.33 1.19 23.84
N ASP A 563 -18.86 1.76 22.76
CA ASP A 563 -18.44 1.43 21.39
C ASP A 563 -17.13 2.15 20.96
N GLN A 564 -16.65 3.11 21.76
CA GLN A 564 -15.44 3.89 21.49
C GLN A 564 -14.20 3.29 22.17
N LEU A 565 -14.41 2.54 23.26
CA LEU A 565 -13.35 1.89 24.02
C LEU A 565 -13.14 0.47 23.50
N LYS A 566 -11.88 0.15 23.19
CA LYS A 566 -11.44 -1.21 22.84
C LYS A 566 -10.44 -1.71 23.88
N GLN A 567 -10.32 -3.03 23.97
CA GLN A 567 -9.25 -3.66 24.73
C GLN A 567 -7.89 -3.10 24.26
N GLY A 568 -7.03 -2.72 25.21
CA GLY A 568 -5.75 -2.07 24.96
C GLY A 568 -5.78 -0.55 25.00
N ASP A 569 -6.95 0.09 25.07
CA ASP A 569 -7.03 1.54 25.16
C ASP A 569 -6.47 2.07 26.48
N ALA A 570 -5.72 3.16 26.39
CA ALA A 570 -5.17 3.85 27.56
C ALA A 570 -6.23 4.77 28.20
N LEU A 571 -6.32 4.70 29.52
CA LEU A 571 -7.23 5.46 30.38
C LEU A 571 -6.42 6.35 31.34
N GLN A 572 -6.99 7.50 31.69
CA GLN A 572 -6.39 8.46 32.61
C GLN A 572 -6.73 8.12 34.05
N LEU A 573 -5.76 8.33 34.95
CA LEU A 573 -5.92 8.25 36.40
C LEU A 573 -5.82 9.66 36.98
N ILE A 574 -6.89 10.12 37.63
CA ILE A 574 -6.99 11.49 38.14
C ILE A 574 -7.23 11.45 39.65
N ARG A 575 -6.39 12.14 40.43
CA ARG A 575 -6.60 12.27 41.88
C ARG A 575 -7.80 13.14 42.21
N GLU A 576 -8.61 12.70 43.16
CA GLU A 576 -9.72 13.46 43.72
C GLU A 576 -9.52 13.58 45.25
N GLU A 577 -8.67 14.53 45.67
CA GLU A 577 -8.24 14.71 47.07
C GLU A 577 -9.40 15.15 47.99
N ASP A 578 -10.36 15.92 47.47
CA ASP A 578 -11.52 16.45 48.22
C ASP A 578 -12.71 15.47 48.25
N ASN A 579 -12.50 14.19 47.96
CA ASN A 579 -13.57 13.20 47.95
C ASN A 579 -14.03 12.90 49.39
N HIS A 580 -15.32 13.17 49.66
CA HIS A 580 -15.89 13.08 51.01
C HIS A 580 -15.98 11.65 51.57
N TYR A 581 -15.78 10.62 50.73
CA TYR A 581 -15.89 9.20 51.10
C TYR A 581 -14.52 8.49 51.17
N ASP A 582 -13.51 9.02 50.48
CA ASP A 582 -12.18 8.41 50.42
C ASP A 582 -11.09 9.43 50.04
N GLU A 583 -10.22 9.78 50.98
CA GLU A 583 -9.07 10.69 50.79
C GLU A 583 -8.07 10.20 49.71
N ASN A 584 -8.05 8.89 49.42
CA ASN A 584 -7.18 8.29 48.41
C ASN A 584 -7.90 8.07 47.07
N ALA A 585 -9.05 8.70 46.83
CA ALA A 585 -9.83 8.48 45.61
C ALA A 585 -9.01 8.81 44.34
N ILE A 586 -9.08 7.88 43.39
CA ILE A 586 -8.49 8.00 42.05
C ILE A 586 -9.58 7.67 41.04
N VAL A 587 -9.92 8.66 40.22
CA VAL A 587 -10.87 8.52 39.13
C VAL A 587 -10.19 7.84 37.95
N VAL A 588 -10.90 6.90 37.32
CA VAL A 588 -10.56 6.33 36.01
C VAL A 588 -11.40 7.03 34.95
N ALA A 589 -10.76 7.64 33.95
CA ALA A 589 -11.42 8.38 32.88
C ALA A 589 -10.86 8.04 31.49
N THR A 590 -11.62 8.31 30.43
CA THR A 590 -11.12 8.23 29.05
C THR A 590 -10.06 9.31 28.78
N GLN A 591 -9.31 9.21 27.68
CA GLN A 591 -8.39 10.30 27.25
C GLN A 591 -9.11 11.63 26.97
N SER A 592 -10.41 11.58 26.66
CA SER A 592 -11.28 12.76 26.48
C SER A 592 -11.83 13.31 27.81
N GLY A 593 -11.50 12.69 28.95
CA GLY A 593 -11.90 13.12 30.28
C GLY A 593 -13.25 12.59 30.76
N TYR A 594 -13.86 11.62 30.07
CA TYR A 594 -15.13 11.02 30.52
C TYR A 594 -14.90 10.04 31.66
N MET A 595 -15.57 10.25 32.78
CA MET A 595 -15.39 9.45 33.99
C MET A 595 -16.06 8.07 33.86
N LEU A 596 -15.25 7.02 33.98
CA LEU A 596 -15.70 5.62 33.95
C LEU A 596 -16.07 5.11 35.35
N GLY A 597 -15.33 5.56 36.36
CA GLY A 597 -15.47 5.08 37.73
C GLY A 597 -14.22 5.39 38.54
N TYR A 598 -13.91 4.53 39.51
CA TYR A 598 -12.80 4.71 40.44
C TYR A 598 -11.90 3.47 40.50
N VAL A 599 -10.63 3.69 40.86
CA VAL A 599 -9.78 2.61 41.36
C VAL A 599 -10.34 2.12 42.71
N PRO A 600 -10.46 0.81 42.95
CA PRO A 600 -11.03 0.29 44.19
C PRO A 600 -10.28 0.78 45.43
N LYS A 601 -11.00 1.03 46.52
CA LYS A 601 -10.45 1.53 47.79
C LYS A 601 -9.37 0.62 48.41
N LEU A 602 -9.40 -0.67 48.09
CA LEU A 602 -8.38 -1.63 48.54
C LEU A 602 -7.03 -1.41 47.84
N ASP A 603 -7.05 -0.83 46.64
CA ASP A 603 -5.91 -0.75 45.72
C ASP A 603 -5.36 0.68 45.59
N ASN A 604 -6.17 1.70 45.88
CA ASN A 604 -5.85 3.09 45.58
C ASN A 604 -4.77 3.73 46.49
N ARG A 605 -4.50 3.19 47.68
CA ARG A 605 -3.64 3.86 48.68
C ARG A 605 -2.19 4.08 48.21
N ILE A 606 -1.58 3.10 47.55
CA ILE A 606 -0.20 3.23 47.05
C ILE A 606 -0.17 4.13 45.81
N LEU A 607 -1.16 3.94 44.93
CA LEU A 607 -1.30 4.68 43.68
C LEU A 607 -1.58 6.17 43.92
N ALA A 608 -2.35 6.49 44.95
CA ALA A 608 -2.65 7.85 45.36
C ALA A 608 -1.38 8.59 45.75
N LYS A 609 -0.53 7.97 46.58
CA LYS A 609 0.77 8.53 46.97
C LYS A 609 1.72 8.72 45.79
N LEU A 610 1.68 7.84 44.80
CA LEU A 610 2.50 7.98 43.59
C LEU A 610 2.02 9.19 42.77
N LEU A 611 0.71 9.33 42.58
CA LEU A 611 0.14 10.50 41.89
C LEU A 611 0.37 11.81 42.65
N ASP A 612 0.29 11.78 43.99
CA ASP A 612 0.60 12.94 44.87
C ASP A 612 2.08 13.32 44.81
N ALA A 613 2.96 12.36 44.52
CA ALA A 613 4.38 12.57 44.28
C ALA A 613 4.68 12.98 42.82
N GLU A 614 3.65 13.32 42.04
CA GLU A 614 3.72 13.70 40.62
C GLU A 614 4.26 12.62 39.68
N GLU A 615 4.24 11.33 40.09
CA GLU A 615 4.57 10.21 39.21
C GLU A 615 3.47 10.02 38.14
N ARG A 616 3.88 9.64 36.93
CA ARG A 616 2.96 9.47 35.80
C ARG A 616 2.39 8.06 35.76
N LEU A 617 1.14 7.90 36.16
CA LEU A 617 0.39 6.65 36.05
C LEU A 617 -0.72 6.75 35.01
N TYR A 618 -1.03 5.64 34.36
CA TYR A 618 -2.22 5.46 33.54
C TYR A 618 -2.77 4.04 33.70
N ALA A 619 -3.95 3.79 33.15
CA ALA A 619 -4.53 2.45 33.11
C ALA A 619 -4.67 1.98 31.66
N VAL A 620 -4.62 0.68 31.42
CA VAL A 620 -4.93 0.05 30.13
C VAL A 620 -6.18 -0.80 30.33
N LEU A 621 -7.13 -0.72 29.41
CA LEU A 621 -8.35 -1.52 29.47
C LEU A 621 -8.08 -2.96 29.04
N ASP A 622 -8.31 -3.92 29.93
CA ASP A 622 -8.05 -5.35 29.67
C ASP A 622 -9.28 -6.10 29.16
N THR A 623 -10.47 -5.52 29.33
CA THR A 623 -11.77 -6.12 28.97
C THR A 623 -12.22 -5.69 27.57
N GLU A 624 -12.95 -6.57 26.87
CA GLU A 624 -13.48 -6.29 25.53
C GLU A 624 -14.69 -5.34 25.56
N SER A 625 -15.45 -5.33 26.67
CA SER A 625 -16.59 -4.43 26.87
C SER A 625 -16.54 -3.77 28.24
N ILE A 626 -16.68 -2.44 28.26
CA ILE A 626 -16.74 -1.64 29.48
C ILE A 626 -18.08 -1.79 30.23
N GLU A 627 -19.08 -2.42 29.61
CA GLU A 627 -20.41 -2.62 30.21
C GLU A 627 -20.47 -3.84 31.16
N GLU A 628 -19.37 -4.58 31.29
CA GLU A 628 -19.24 -5.64 32.29
C GLU A 628 -19.38 -5.09 33.72
N THR A 629 -19.84 -5.93 34.66
CA THR A 629 -20.06 -5.51 36.05
C THR A 629 -18.80 -5.02 36.77
N LYS A 630 -17.60 -5.42 36.30
CA LYS A 630 -16.29 -5.01 36.83
C LYS A 630 -15.24 -5.03 35.70
N PRO A 631 -15.16 -4.00 34.86
CA PRO A 631 -14.21 -3.98 33.75
C PRO A 631 -12.77 -4.01 34.27
N ALA A 632 -11.98 -4.97 33.80
CA ALA A 632 -10.59 -5.14 34.24
C ALA A 632 -9.68 -4.10 33.59
N ILE A 633 -8.72 -3.60 34.38
CA ILE A 633 -7.71 -2.63 33.95
C ILE A 633 -6.33 -2.98 34.52
N THR A 634 -5.29 -2.66 33.77
CA THR A 634 -3.90 -2.74 34.21
C THR A 634 -3.36 -1.35 34.47
N ILE A 635 -2.92 -1.06 35.69
CA ILE A 635 -2.31 0.21 36.05
C ILE A 635 -0.81 0.15 35.77
N VAL A 636 -0.34 1.16 35.03
CA VAL A 636 0.99 1.22 34.45
C VAL A 636 1.69 2.50 34.90
N LEU A 637 2.94 2.36 35.34
CA LEU A 637 3.86 3.48 35.56
C LEU A 637 4.53 3.85 34.25
N LYS A 638 4.28 5.08 33.80
CA LYS A 638 4.89 5.63 32.59
C LYS A 638 6.34 6.00 32.88
N ARG A 639 7.28 5.36 32.18
CA ARG A 639 8.69 5.70 32.27
C ARG A 639 9.03 6.70 31.17
N THR A 640 9.10 7.98 31.51
CA THR A 640 9.61 9.01 30.60
C THR A 640 11.13 8.92 30.48
N PHE A 641 11.64 8.51 29.31
CA PHE A 641 12.92 9.05 28.84
C PHE A 641 12.67 10.51 28.42
N PHE A 642 13.34 11.45 29.10
CA PHE A 642 13.43 12.89 28.79
C PHE A 642 12.15 13.62 28.35
N GLN A 643 11.64 14.50 29.22
CA GLN A 643 10.78 15.60 28.80
C GLN A 643 11.55 16.50 27.82
N SER A 644 11.05 16.60 26.59
CA SER A 644 11.37 17.67 25.66
C SER A 644 10.89 19.00 26.24
N MET A 645 11.78 20.01 26.21
CA MET A 645 11.47 21.39 26.53
C MET A 645 10.39 21.98 25.58
N PRO A 646 9.72 23.08 25.98
CA PRO A 646 8.70 23.75 25.16
C PRO A 646 9.26 24.25 23.83
N LEU A 647 8.42 24.19 22.80
CA LEU A 647 8.65 24.79 21.48
C LEU A 647 8.77 26.32 21.58
N GLU A 648 9.99 26.84 21.48
CA GLU A 648 10.23 28.18 20.99
C GLU A 648 11.18 28.15 19.78
N HIS A 649 10.67 28.68 18.67
CA HIS A 649 11.36 29.25 17.51
C HIS A 649 12.37 28.40 16.70
N ASN A 650 12.04 28.23 15.41
CA ASN A 650 12.92 28.11 14.25
C ASN A 650 14.32 27.49 14.49
N ALA A 651 14.39 26.16 14.37
CA ALA A 651 15.59 25.46 13.93
C ALA A 651 15.17 24.15 13.27
N GLY A 652 15.81 23.80 12.15
CA GLY A 652 15.67 22.47 11.54
C GLY A 652 15.95 21.37 12.57
N ILE A 653 15.22 20.27 12.47
CA ILE A 653 15.32 19.15 13.40
C ILE A 653 16.67 18.44 13.17
N ILE A 654 17.72 18.92 13.83
CA ILE A 654 18.85 18.09 14.18
C ILE A 654 18.40 17.32 15.43
N LEU A 655 18.19 16.02 15.31
CA LEU A 655 18.20 15.13 16.47
C LEU A 655 19.65 14.72 16.70
N PRO A 656 20.40 15.34 17.64
CA PRO A 656 21.63 14.72 18.09
C PRO A 656 21.24 13.43 18.81
N PHE A 657 21.53 12.28 18.20
CA PHE A 657 21.46 11.00 18.91
C PHE A 657 22.41 11.08 20.13
N PRO A 658 21.99 10.63 21.31
CA PRO A 658 22.82 10.74 22.51
C PRO A 658 24.12 9.95 22.31
N PRO A 659 25.29 10.51 22.67
CA PRO A 659 26.52 9.75 22.63
C PRO A 659 26.40 8.53 23.57
N PRO A 660 27.06 7.40 23.25
CA PRO A 660 27.07 6.24 24.13
C PRO A 660 27.53 6.68 25.52
N LYS A 661 26.76 6.35 26.56
CA LYS A 661 27.06 6.72 27.95
C LYS A 661 28.51 6.34 28.28
N LYS A 662 29.41 7.32 28.30
CA LYS A 662 30.74 7.14 28.88
C LYS A 662 30.52 6.85 30.36
N LYS A 663 31.00 5.69 30.82
CA LYS A 663 31.09 5.41 32.26
C LYS A 663 31.86 6.56 32.91
N GLN A 664 31.28 7.16 33.95
CA GLN A 664 32.07 7.82 34.97
C GLN A 664 32.95 6.73 35.59
N THR A 665 34.26 6.84 35.36
CA THR A 665 35.27 6.12 36.14
C THR A 665 35.26 6.72 37.53
N GLU A 666 34.92 5.91 38.54
CA GLU A 666 35.40 6.12 39.91
C GLU A 666 36.92 5.90 39.97
#